data_AF-A0AAW9RMA8-F1
#
_entry.id   AF-A0AAW9RMA8-F1
#
_cell.length_a   1.000
_cell.length_b   1.000
_cell.length_c   1.000
_cell.angle_alpha   90.00
_cell.angle_beta   90.00
_cell.angle_gamma   90.00
#
_symmetry.space_group_name_H-M   'P 1'
#
loop_
_entity.id
_entity.type
_entity.pdbx_description
1 polymer ?
#
loop_
_entity_poly.entity_id
_entity_poly.type
_entity_poly.pdbx_seq_one_letter_code
_entity_poly.pdbx_strand_id
1 'polypeptide(L)'
;MSYHRNPCGTGRHRFVRFRIYLCALLTVFSWPAIALADDVAAPTQKVGNHSTIATTTGPIRDDELVEFICDLIFVNGGKVKDVKLMVNSCYGGGLLDDMERAFSSAVGCEDIPWVGATASGPEETARGWSDKLVNKFPDEKLGSSWTDGLAGLSTLNKNSANGVIRNGSSGNNVLQDLQATGQNDATGPNGLKLETPHVASGNGGDKIQWNMEGAKHEAVVFGGLQTNPRHNNNIANMKTALENTWGSAPHTIQAIDGGSKQDLFDALQAAIERLDENTQLVLYIDDHGGSSFDMDEAFGTIANHLFQDPESFTVEVPDGWFEGLFGNYFSPTPEMPTPSLDLHLTECDGCSNWNFMLNGWSLPFPGGDTTGLVQLPIPFTWLAPGSNLLEIVPQDAPSSTQASGGKPQTHLGSMRVSRMEVSTGPINELEADQILLPAQSAAFFDPDRAGEGIFVELLDNGRAVVYMFSYPRTGSGQAWMIGVGEQVGEGIIIHELLRPTGATFGAGFDPDDVVLEDFGSLAFHLPTCRTSEEKGSLFIYPEGITNYAMLESHNYRQLSVLVDCETGAGSVNKTLSGSWFDPSHEGEGIILQVLEDGRALVQWFTYDGSGNQMWIQGIGSFDGTTLTVEDLFTTSGTNWGPAFDAADVTSADWGRLVLTFTGCGEVRLDYESSAGFGSGTLNMVRLSNLMGLTCVP
;
A
#
# COMPACT_ATOMS: atom_id res chain seq x y z
N MET A 1 35.25 8.30 45.02
CA MET A 1 35.76 9.69 45.07
C MET A 1 35.26 10.37 43.78
N SER A 2 34.12 11.06 43.76
CA SER A 2 33.85 12.44 44.25
C SER A 2 34.72 13.48 43.52
N TYR A 3 34.27 14.59 42.93
CA TYR A 3 32.96 15.19 42.53
C TYR A 3 33.28 16.57 41.89
N HIS A 4 32.32 17.15 41.15
CA HIS A 4 32.11 18.57 40.72
C HIS A 4 32.23 18.80 39.19
N ARG A 5 31.14 18.98 38.41
CA ARG A 5 30.00 19.95 38.35
C ARG A 5 30.34 21.37 37.84
N ASN A 6 29.93 21.64 36.58
CA ASN A 6 29.04 22.71 36.01
C ASN A 6 29.24 24.21 36.39
N PRO A 7 28.74 25.24 35.64
CA PRO A 7 27.57 25.22 34.73
C PRO A 7 27.60 26.14 33.45
N CYS A 8 26.48 26.08 32.72
CA CYS A 8 26.02 26.81 31.52
C CYS A 8 26.10 28.36 31.54
N GLY A 9 26.05 28.95 30.33
CA GLY A 9 25.66 30.33 30.07
C GLY A 9 24.98 30.48 28.69
N THR A 10 23.80 31.09 28.69
CA THR A 10 22.87 31.33 27.57
C THR A 10 23.20 32.63 26.79
N GLY A 11 22.76 32.75 25.53
CA GLY A 11 22.72 34.06 24.83
C GLY A 11 22.45 34.02 23.33
N ARG A 12 21.31 34.60 22.91
CA ARG A 12 20.78 34.69 21.54
C ARG A 12 21.46 35.75 20.64
N HIS A 13 21.25 35.57 19.32
CA HIS A 13 21.00 36.56 18.25
C HIS A 13 22.13 37.10 17.32
N ARG A 14 21.82 36.94 16.01
CA ARG A 14 22.00 37.80 14.82
C ARG A 14 23.11 37.48 13.80
N PHE A 15 22.63 37.09 12.61
CA PHE A 15 22.99 37.51 11.24
C PHE A 15 24.43 37.98 10.97
N VAL A 16 25.10 37.41 9.95
CA VAL A 16 25.65 38.12 8.78
C VAL A 16 25.96 37.13 7.64
N ARG A 17 25.51 37.50 6.43
CA ARG A 17 25.75 36.88 5.11
C ARG A 17 27.24 36.81 4.74
N PHE A 18 27.67 35.79 3.99
CA PHE A 18 28.75 35.96 3.02
C PHE A 18 28.61 34.99 1.82
N ARG A 19 28.33 35.56 0.64
CA ARG A 19 28.59 34.96 -0.69
C ARG A 19 30.02 35.33 -1.08
N ILE A 20 30.82 34.38 -1.55
CA ILE A 20 32.00 34.64 -2.39
C ILE A 20 31.96 33.68 -3.58
N TYR A 21 32.04 34.26 -4.78
CA TYR A 21 32.12 33.58 -6.07
C TYR A 21 33.58 33.44 -6.53
N LEU A 22 33.88 32.26 -7.08
CA LEU A 22 34.69 31.93 -8.27
C LEU A 22 36.19 32.29 -8.32
N CYS A 23 37.04 31.27 -8.53
CA CYS A 23 37.70 30.98 -9.83
C CYS A 23 38.90 30.01 -9.66
N ALA A 24 38.78 28.79 -10.18
CA ALA A 24 39.93 28.03 -10.68
C ALA A 24 39.45 27.16 -11.85
N LEU A 25 40.00 27.45 -13.03
CA LEU A 25 39.79 26.75 -14.30
C LEU A 25 41.08 25.97 -14.62
N LEU A 26 40.92 24.90 -15.42
CA LEU A 26 41.92 24.06 -16.13
C LEU A 26 42.28 22.76 -15.37
N THR A 27 42.09 21.54 -15.88
CA THR A 27 41.90 21.00 -17.25
C THR A 27 41.16 19.66 -17.19
N VAL A 28 40.11 19.46 -17.99
CA VAL A 28 39.43 18.16 -18.17
C VAL A 28 40.05 17.45 -19.37
N PHE A 29 40.78 16.35 -19.13
CA PHE A 29 41.06 15.37 -20.17
C PHE A 29 39.77 14.59 -20.43
N SER A 30 39.18 14.76 -21.61
CA SER A 30 38.08 13.92 -22.08
C SER A 30 38.64 12.57 -22.53
N TRP A 31 38.65 11.59 -21.62
CA TRP A 31 38.58 10.19 -22.01
C TRP A 31 37.12 9.85 -22.30
N PRO A 32 36.81 9.05 -23.33
CA PRO A 32 35.48 8.45 -23.41
C PRO A 32 35.35 7.57 -22.17
N ALA A 33 34.40 7.90 -21.30
CA ALA A 33 33.96 6.97 -20.26
C ALA A 33 33.37 5.77 -21.01
N ILE A 34 34.14 4.69 -21.08
CA ILE A 34 33.57 3.36 -21.25
C ILE A 34 32.82 3.15 -19.93
N ALA A 35 31.49 3.31 -19.95
CA ALA A 35 30.67 2.81 -18.86
C ALA A 35 30.84 1.29 -18.89
N LEU A 36 31.64 0.77 -17.96
CA LEU A 36 31.53 -0.63 -17.57
C LEU A 36 30.16 -0.72 -16.90
N ALA A 37 29.25 -1.54 -17.42
CA ALA A 37 28.02 -1.81 -16.70
C ALA A 37 28.42 -2.63 -15.47
N ASP A 38 28.42 -1.99 -14.30
CA ASP A 38 28.65 -2.64 -13.01
C ASP A 38 27.40 -3.45 -12.60
N ASP A 39 27.57 -4.39 -11.67
CA ASP A 39 26.49 -5.18 -11.06
C ASP A 39 25.37 -4.26 -10.51
N VAL A 40 24.13 -4.74 -10.53
CA VAL A 40 22.94 -3.99 -10.10
C VAL A 40 22.44 -4.62 -8.81
N ALA A 41 22.54 -3.87 -7.70
CA ALA A 41 22.12 -4.34 -6.38
C ALA A 41 20.61 -4.67 -6.34
N ALA A 42 20.25 -5.67 -5.56
CA ALA A 42 18.87 -6.02 -5.29
C ALA A 42 18.21 -5.02 -4.31
N PRO A 43 16.89 -4.81 -4.41
CA PRO A 43 16.15 -4.06 -3.41
C PRO A 43 16.13 -4.83 -2.09
N THR A 44 16.59 -4.21 -1.00
CA THR A 44 16.68 -4.85 0.32
C THR A 44 15.35 -4.81 1.07
N GLN A 45 14.98 -5.91 1.73
CA GLN A 45 13.93 -5.91 2.75
C GLN A 45 14.44 -5.39 4.10
N LYS A 46 13.50 -4.94 4.95
CA LYS A 46 13.82 -4.68 6.36
C LYS A 46 14.09 -6.01 7.06
N VAL A 47 14.96 -6.01 8.06
CA VAL A 47 15.22 -7.18 8.91
C VAL A 47 13.91 -7.74 9.46
N GLY A 48 13.70 -9.04 9.33
CA GLY A 48 12.46 -9.73 9.70
C GLY A 48 11.45 -9.85 8.56
N ASN A 49 11.51 -9.00 7.53
CA ASN A 49 10.57 -9.13 6.42
C ASN A 49 11.06 -10.17 5.41
N HIS A 50 10.14 -11.03 5.00
CA HIS A 50 10.38 -12.03 3.97
C HIS A 50 9.21 -12.10 3.01
N SER A 51 9.48 -12.02 1.72
CA SER A 51 8.52 -12.38 0.68
C SER A 51 8.27 -13.88 0.68
N THR A 52 7.09 -14.27 0.23
CA THR A 52 6.70 -15.67 0.13
C THR A 52 6.04 -15.98 -1.20
N ILE A 53 6.34 -17.17 -1.72
CA ILE A 53 5.71 -17.72 -2.91
C ILE A 53 4.56 -18.60 -2.46
N ALA A 54 3.36 -18.34 -2.96
CA ALA A 54 2.20 -19.18 -2.63
C ALA A 54 2.29 -20.53 -3.35
N THR A 55 1.91 -21.61 -2.67
CA THR A 55 1.77 -22.96 -3.26
C THR A 55 0.53 -23.65 -2.73
N THR A 56 0.12 -24.75 -3.34
CA THR A 56 -1.03 -25.56 -2.90
C THR A 56 -0.88 -26.19 -1.51
N THR A 57 0.33 -26.21 -0.95
CA THR A 57 0.63 -26.83 0.37
C THR A 57 1.16 -25.83 1.40
N GLY A 58 1.08 -24.52 1.12
CA GLY A 58 1.58 -23.46 2.00
C GLY A 58 2.70 -22.63 1.36
N PRO A 59 3.08 -21.50 1.98
CA PRO A 59 4.08 -20.59 1.42
C PRO A 59 5.49 -21.20 1.44
N ILE A 60 6.34 -20.72 0.53
CA ILE A 60 7.79 -20.89 0.57
C ILE A 60 8.40 -19.51 0.80
N ARG A 61 9.21 -19.39 1.84
CA ARG A 61 9.93 -18.15 2.12
C ARG A 61 11.06 -17.97 1.11
N ASP A 62 11.33 -16.73 0.76
CA ASP A 62 12.35 -16.35 -0.21
C ASP A 62 13.74 -16.88 0.14
N ASP A 63 14.17 -16.71 1.38
CA ASP A 63 15.42 -17.26 1.88
C ASP A 63 15.49 -18.79 1.81
N GLU A 64 14.42 -19.50 2.18
CA GLU A 64 14.32 -20.96 2.11
C GLU A 64 14.52 -21.45 0.67
N LEU A 65 13.87 -20.78 -0.29
CA LEU A 65 14.00 -21.13 -1.70
C LEU A 65 15.42 -20.93 -2.19
N VAL A 66 16.01 -19.77 -1.90
CA VAL A 66 17.35 -19.43 -2.41
C VAL A 66 18.43 -20.30 -1.75
N GLU A 67 18.33 -20.56 -0.44
CA GLU A 67 19.23 -21.48 0.26
C GLU A 67 19.16 -22.88 -0.34
N PHE A 68 17.96 -23.41 -0.60
CA PHE A 68 17.78 -24.72 -1.24
C PHE A 68 18.45 -24.78 -2.63
N ILE A 69 18.28 -23.75 -3.45
CA ILE A 69 18.90 -23.68 -4.79
C ILE A 69 20.43 -23.66 -4.66
N CYS A 70 20.98 -22.81 -3.79
CA CYS A 70 22.42 -22.69 -3.64
C CYS A 70 23.05 -23.98 -3.09
N ASP A 71 22.45 -24.57 -2.06
CA ASP A 71 22.93 -25.83 -1.48
C ASP A 71 22.98 -26.95 -2.51
N LEU A 72 21.94 -27.09 -3.35
CA LEU A 72 21.91 -28.09 -4.41
C LEU A 72 22.98 -27.83 -5.48
N ILE A 73 23.19 -26.59 -5.91
CA ILE A 73 24.24 -26.24 -6.88
C ILE A 73 25.62 -26.54 -6.29
N PHE A 74 25.83 -26.21 -5.02
CA PHE A 74 27.08 -26.49 -4.32
C PHE A 74 27.32 -28.00 -4.21
N VAL A 75 26.31 -28.79 -3.84
CA VAL A 75 26.39 -30.26 -3.81
C VAL A 75 26.69 -30.84 -5.19
N ASN A 76 26.21 -30.21 -6.27
CA ASN A 76 26.55 -30.56 -7.65
C ASN A 76 27.95 -30.04 -8.10
N GLY A 77 28.75 -29.52 -7.18
CA GLY A 77 30.12 -29.07 -7.41
C GLY A 77 30.24 -27.67 -8.02
N GLY A 78 29.23 -26.81 -7.84
CA GLY A 78 29.22 -25.43 -8.32
C GLY A 78 29.12 -25.30 -9.84
N LYS A 79 28.64 -26.35 -10.52
CA LYS A 79 28.63 -26.40 -11.98
C LYS A 79 27.33 -25.81 -12.53
N VAL A 80 27.39 -24.55 -12.90
CA VAL A 80 26.36 -23.88 -13.71
C VAL A 80 27.02 -22.74 -14.46
N LYS A 81 26.55 -22.45 -15.67
CA LYS A 81 27.10 -21.35 -16.47
C LYS A 81 26.64 -19.99 -15.94
N ASP A 82 25.34 -19.89 -15.67
CA ASP A 82 24.67 -18.72 -15.09
C ASP A 82 23.25 -19.08 -14.61
N VAL A 83 22.70 -18.24 -13.75
CA VAL A 83 21.34 -18.38 -13.18
C VAL A 83 20.50 -17.16 -13.56
N LYS A 84 19.25 -17.41 -13.99
CA LYS A 84 18.24 -16.38 -14.25
C LYS A 84 17.03 -16.61 -13.36
N LEU A 85 16.62 -15.60 -12.60
CA LEU A 85 15.46 -15.66 -11.72
C LEU A 85 14.43 -14.59 -12.07
N MET A 86 13.23 -14.99 -12.45
CA MET A 86 12.14 -14.07 -12.77
C MET A 86 10.93 -14.38 -11.91
N VAL A 87 10.42 -13.37 -11.20
CA VAL A 87 9.31 -13.53 -10.25
C VAL A 87 8.19 -12.58 -10.63
N ASN A 88 7.10 -13.13 -11.13
CA ASN A 88 5.85 -12.41 -11.28
C ASN A 88 4.89 -12.83 -10.17
N SER A 89 5.19 -12.37 -8.95
CA SER A 89 4.33 -12.63 -7.80
C SER A 89 3.32 -11.51 -7.63
N CYS A 90 2.07 -11.84 -7.28
CA CYS A 90 1.03 -10.87 -6.96
C CYS A 90 1.44 -9.90 -5.84
N TYR A 91 2.32 -10.33 -4.94
CA TYR A 91 2.87 -9.50 -3.87
C TYR A 91 4.28 -9.94 -3.53
N GLY A 92 5.17 -8.98 -3.30
CA GLY A 92 6.50 -9.24 -2.75
C GLY A 92 7.52 -9.64 -3.82
N GLY A 93 8.28 -8.65 -4.27
CA GLY A 93 9.49 -8.84 -5.08
C GLY A 93 10.78 -9.01 -4.27
N GLY A 94 10.70 -9.36 -2.99
CA GLY A 94 11.84 -9.38 -2.07
C GLY A 94 12.91 -10.41 -2.43
N LEU A 95 12.52 -11.51 -3.11
CA LEU A 95 13.39 -12.65 -3.45
C LEU A 95 14.77 -12.31 -4.05
N LEU A 96 14.93 -11.14 -4.67
CA LEU A 96 16.20 -10.73 -5.25
C LEU A 96 17.29 -10.44 -4.21
N ASP A 97 16.97 -9.98 -3.00
CA ASP A 97 18.00 -9.68 -1.99
C ASP A 97 18.57 -10.96 -1.35
N ASP A 98 17.75 -11.98 -1.15
CA ASP A 98 18.22 -13.31 -0.77
C ASP A 98 19.09 -13.91 -1.88
N MET A 99 18.71 -13.70 -3.14
CA MET A 99 19.53 -14.12 -4.28
C MET A 99 20.88 -13.39 -4.27
N GLU A 100 20.89 -12.07 -4.11
CA GLU A 100 22.14 -11.32 -3.97
C GLU A 100 22.95 -11.84 -2.78
N ARG A 101 22.35 -12.10 -1.62
CA ARG A 101 23.03 -12.66 -0.44
C ARG A 101 23.67 -14.02 -0.72
N ALA A 102 22.93 -14.95 -1.33
CA ALA A 102 23.40 -16.32 -1.55
C ALA A 102 24.50 -16.41 -2.61
N PHE A 103 24.47 -15.54 -3.62
CA PHE A 103 25.45 -15.53 -4.71
C PHE A 103 26.60 -14.52 -4.51
N SER A 104 26.52 -13.62 -3.51
CA SER A 104 27.58 -12.67 -3.16
C SER A 104 28.44 -13.07 -1.95
N SER A 105 28.01 -14.07 -1.17
CA SER A 105 28.72 -14.52 0.04
C SER A 105 29.15 -15.98 -0.03
N ALA A 106 30.16 -16.34 0.77
CA ALA A 106 30.82 -17.64 0.79
C ALA A 106 29.97 -18.82 1.32
N VAL A 107 28.64 -18.77 1.16
CA VAL A 107 27.70 -19.86 1.45
C VAL A 107 27.88 -21.04 0.46
N GLY A 108 28.60 -20.83 -0.65
CA GLY A 108 29.06 -21.88 -1.56
C GLY A 108 28.85 -21.58 -3.04
N CYS A 109 28.04 -20.56 -3.35
CA CYS A 109 27.69 -20.13 -4.71
C CYS A 109 28.38 -18.83 -5.15
N GLU A 110 29.42 -18.41 -4.41
CA GLU A 110 30.27 -17.27 -4.74
C GLU A 110 30.77 -17.38 -6.20
N ASP A 111 30.82 -16.26 -6.91
CA ASP A 111 31.24 -16.13 -8.31
C ASP A 111 30.29 -16.69 -9.40
N ILE A 112 29.15 -17.31 -9.08
CA ILE A 112 28.19 -17.75 -10.11
C ILE A 112 27.53 -16.50 -10.73
N PRO A 113 27.63 -16.27 -12.06
CA PRO A 113 26.95 -15.17 -12.72
C PRO A 113 25.44 -15.31 -12.61
N TRP A 114 24.76 -14.24 -12.22
CA TRP A 114 23.30 -14.25 -12.11
C TRP A 114 22.66 -12.93 -12.54
N VAL A 115 21.40 -13.05 -12.95
CA VAL A 115 20.51 -11.92 -13.22
C VAL A 115 19.11 -12.26 -12.75
N GLY A 116 18.42 -11.31 -12.13
CA GLY A 116 17.05 -11.52 -11.70
C GLY A 116 16.17 -10.29 -11.85
N ALA A 117 14.86 -10.53 -11.88
CA ALA A 117 13.87 -9.46 -11.89
C ALA A 117 12.55 -9.87 -11.27
N THR A 118 11.83 -8.88 -10.75
CA THR A 118 10.51 -9.01 -10.15
C THR A 118 9.53 -8.03 -10.79
N ALA A 119 8.24 -8.37 -10.79
CA ALA A 119 7.18 -7.49 -11.29
C ALA A 119 6.88 -6.31 -10.35
N SER A 120 7.09 -6.48 -9.04
CA SER A 120 6.91 -5.45 -8.00
C SER A 120 8.12 -5.36 -7.06
N GLY A 121 8.13 -4.36 -6.17
CA GLY A 121 9.08 -4.24 -5.08
C GLY A 121 8.80 -5.21 -3.91
N PRO A 122 9.71 -5.30 -2.93
CA PRO A 122 9.63 -6.29 -1.87
C PRO A 122 8.39 -6.24 -0.98
N GLU A 123 7.83 -5.05 -0.77
CA GLU A 123 6.62 -4.86 0.03
C GLU A 123 5.54 -4.16 -0.78
N GLU A 124 5.37 -4.61 -2.03
CA GLU A 124 4.46 -3.98 -2.99
C GLU A 124 3.61 -5.03 -3.70
N THR A 125 2.37 -4.65 -3.95
CA THR A 125 1.43 -5.47 -4.71
C THR A 125 1.69 -5.27 -6.20
N ALA A 126 1.81 -6.36 -6.95
CA ALA A 126 1.85 -6.31 -8.41
C ALA A 126 0.47 -5.94 -8.97
N ARG A 127 0.43 -5.45 -10.21
CA ARG A 127 -0.82 -5.06 -10.86
C ARG A 127 -0.95 -5.70 -12.23
N GLY A 128 -2.18 -6.08 -12.57
CA GLY A 128 -2.44 -6.78 -13.81
C GLY A 128 -3.90 -6.73 -14.23
N TRP A 129 -4.22 -7.46 -15.29
CA TRP A 129 -5.58 -7.48 -15.84
C TRP A 129 -6.54 -8.29 -14.97
N SER A 130 -7.77 -7.80 -14.83
CA SER A 130 -8.83 -8.58 -14.20
C SER A 130 -9.10 -9.89 -14.94
N ASP A 131 -9.52 -10.90 -14.20
CA ASP A 131 -10.01 -12.15 -14.78
C ASP A 131 -11.17 -11.91 -15.73
N LYS A 132 -11.99 -10.89 -15.47
CA LYS A 132 -13.08 -10.48 -16.35
C LYS A 132 -12.56 -10.01 -17.71
N LEU A 133 -11.47 -9.24 -17.75
CA LEU A 133 -10.85 -8.79 -18.98
C LEU A 133 -10.14 -9.95 -19.70
N VAL A 134 -9.38 -10.78 -18.97
CA VAL A 134 -8.70 -11.96 -19.52
C VAL A 134 -9.71 -12.92 -20.17
N ASN A 135 -10.81 -13.22 -19.48
CA ASN A 135 -11.87 -14.10 -19.99
C ASN A 135 -12.66 -13.50 -21.17
N LYS A 136 -12.63 -12.18 -21.35
CA LYS A 136 -13.25 -11.52 -22.50
C LYS A 136 -12.44 -11.72 -23.78
N PHE A 137 -11.13 -11.95 -23.67
CA PHE A 137 -10.21 -12.14 -24.80
C PHE A 137 -9.41 -13.44 -24.68
N PRO A 138 -10.08 -14.61 -24.62
CA PRO A 138 -9.41 -15.88 -24.33
C PRO A 138 -8.40 -16.30 -25.40
N ASP A 139 -8.60 -15.88 -26.65
CA ASP A 139 -7.68 -16.19 -27.77
C ASP A 139 -6.35 -15.42 -27.69
N GLU A 140 -6.32 -14.30 -26.97
CA GLU A 140 -5.12 -13.47 -26.79
C GLU A 140 -4.20 -14.04 -25.70
N LYS A 141 -4.68 -15.00 -24.90
CA LYS A 141 -3.93 -15.64 -23.80
C LYS A 141 -3.25 -14.61 -22.87
N LEU A 142 -4.01 -13.59 -22.49
CA LEU A 142 -3.52 -12.50 -21.65
C LEU A 142 -3.03 -13.03 -20.31
N GLY A 143 -1.77 -12.75 -20.01
CA GLY A 143 -1.15 -12.97 -18.72
C GLY A 143 -1.15 -11.70 -17.87
N SER A 144 -0.17 -11.57 -16.98
CA SER A 144 0.19 -10.28 -16.41
C SER A 144 0.92 -9.42 -17.44
N SER A 145 0.81 -8.10 -17.33
CA SER A 145 1.50 -7.14 -18.20
C SER A 145 3.00 -7.37 -18.25
N TRP A 146 3.61 -7.60 -17.08
CA TRP A 146 5.05 -7.80 -16.94
C TRP A 146 5.52 -9.07 -17.65
N THR A 147 4.83 -10.19 -17.41
CA THR A 147 5.17 -11.48 -18.03
C THR A 147 4.90 -11.47 -19.53
N ASP A 148 3.79 -10.88 -19.98
CA ASP A 148 3.49 -10.74 -21.40
C ASP A 148 4.56 -9.89 -22.10
N GLY A 149 4.99 -8.79 -21.48
CA GLY A 149 6.10 -7.95 -21.95
C GLY A 149 7.41 -8.73 -22.10
N LEU A 150 7.76 -9.55 -21.10
CA LEU A 150 8.94 -10.40 -21.11
C LEU A 150 8.86 -11.52 -22.16
N ALA A 151 7.72 -12.19 -22.27
CA ALA A 151 7.46 -13.27 -23.22
C ALA A 151 7.31 -12.78 -24.69
N GLY A 152 7.40 -11.47 -24.91
CA GLY A 152 7.28 -10.87 -26.23
C GLY A 152 5.84 -10.84 -26.76
N LEU A 153 4.86 -10.88 -25.87
CA LEU A 153 3.44 -10.71 -26.14
C LEU A 153 3.08 -9.24 -25.93
N SER A 154 3.01 -8.47 -27.00
CA SER A 154 2.51 -7.10 -26.92
C SER A 154 1.01 -7.11 -27.17
N THR A 155 0.25 -7.54 -26.17
CA THR A 155 -1.20 -7.77 -26.25
C THR A 155 -2.00 -6.50 -26.58
N LEU A 156 -1.36 -5.31 -26.57
CA LEU A 156 -1.95 -4.05 -27.06
C LEU A 156 -1.06 -3.21 -28.01
N ASN A 157 0.14 -3.67 -28.42
CA ASN A 157 0.98 -2.94 -29.40
C ASN A 157 1.97 -3.82 -30.20
N LYS A 158 1.51 -4.32 -31.36
CA LYS A 158 2.06 -5.30 -32.35
C LYS A 158 3.55 -5.28 -32.77
N ASN A 159 4.52 -4.89 -31.95
CA ASN A 159 5.90 -4.67 -32.37
C ASN A 159 6.93 -5.73 -31.89
N SER A 160 6.49 -6.86 -31.33
CA SER A 160 7.32 -8.05 -31.06
C SER A 160 6.86 -9.24 -31.90
N ALA A 161 7.77 -10.14 -32.27
CA ALA A 161 7.36 -11.45 -32.77
C ALA A 161 6.73 -12.21 -31.60
N ASN A 162 5.41 -12.48 -31.68
CA ASN A 162 4.67 -13.13 -30.60
C ASN A 162 5.39 -14.37 -30.07
N GLY A 163 5.55 -14.44 -28.75
CA GLY A 163 6.08 -15.62 -28.06
C GLY A 163 7.59 -15.82 -28.22
N VAL A 164 8.36 -14.75 -28.43
CA VAL A 164 9.82 -14.79 -28.40
C VAL A 164 10.28 -13.72 -27.41
N ILE A 165 11.05 -14.11 -26.39
CA ILE A 165 11.69 -13.14 -25.50
C ILE A 165 12.50 -12.19 -26.37
N ARG A 166 12.42 -10.88 -26.11
CA ARG A 166 13.20 -9.88 -26.84
C ARG A 166 14.67 -10.31 -26.82
N ASN A 167 15.12 -10.95 -27.88
CA ASN A 167 16.51 -11.35 -28.08
C ASN A 167 16.90 -10.68 -29.38
N GLY A 168 17.04 -9.35 -29.31
CA GLY A 168 17.19 -8.52 -30.50
C GLY A 168 18.24 -9.08 -31.46
N SER A 169 18.11 -8.78 -32.75
CA SER A 169 19.06 -9.19 -33.80
C SER A 169 20.47 -8.58 -33.65
N SER A 170 20.84 -8.08 -32.46
CA SER A 170 21.95 -7.15 -32.20
C SER A 170 22.60 -7.25 -30.80
N GLY A 171 22.62 -8.43 -30.15
CA GLY A 171 23.52 -8.64 -29.00
C GLY A 171 23.11 -7.98 -27.67
N ASN A 172 21.81 -7.87 -27.40
CA ASN A 172 21.34 -7.50 -26.05
C ASN A 172 21.57 -8.64 -25.05
N ASN A 173 21.74 -8.28 -23.78
CA ASN A 173 21.86 -9.22 -22.66
C ASN A 173 20.53 -9.33 -21.89
N VAL A 174 20.41 -10.33 -21.01
CA VAL A 174 19.20 -10.57 -20.22
C VAL A 174 18.86 -9.38 -19.32
N LEU A 175 19.87 -8.76 -18.71
CA LEU A 175 19.69 -7.58 -17.85
C LEU A 175 18.98 -6.44 -18.58
N GLN A 176 19.36 -6.15 -19.82
CA GLN A 176 18.77 -5.13 -20.68
C GLN A 176 17.34 -5.48 -21.08
N ASP A 177 17.04 -6.75 -21.32
CA ASP A 177 15.68 -7.17 -21.66
C ASP A 177 14.75 -7.04 -20.46
N LEU A 178 15.20 -7.43 -19.26
CA LEU A 178 14.45 -7.25 -18.02
C LEU A 178 14.23 -5.78 -17.69
N GLN A 179 15.27 -4.94 -17.84
CA GLN A 179 15.15 -3.49 -17.70
C GLN A 179 14.19 -2.89 -18.74
N ALA A 180 14.25 -3.35 -19.99
CA ALA A 180 13.37 -2.89 -21.05
C ALA A 180 11.92 -3.31 -20.82
N THR A 181 11.67 -4.50 -20.24
CA THR A 181 10.34 -4.94 -19.81
C THR A 181 9.83 -4.03 -18.70
N GLY A 182 10.62 -3.79 -17.65
CA GLY A 182 10.23 -2.88 -16.56
C GLY A 182 10.00 -1.43 -17.01
N GLN A 183 10.68 -0.96 -18.07
CA GLN A 183 10.52 0.39 -18.61
C GLN A 183 9.46 0.54 -19.71
N ASN A 184 9.09 -0.53 -20.42
CA ASN A 184 8.27 -0.46 -21.65
C ASN A 184 7.03 -1.37 -21.63
N ASP A 185 6.22 -1.21 -20.61
CA ASP A 185 4.80 -1.56 -20.69
C ASP A 185 3.97 -0.27 -20.93
N ALA A 186 4.06 0.26 -22.16
CA ALA A 186 3.43 1.53 -22.53
C ALA A 186 1.88 1.51 -22.52
N THR A 187 1.27 0.35 -22.23
CA THR A 187 -0.19 0.14 -22.27
C THR A 187 -0.76 -0.58 -21.04
N GLY A 188 0.08 -1.09 -20.14
CA GLY A 188 -0.34 -1.69 -18.88
C GLY A 188 0.09 -0.87 -17.65
N PRO A 189 0.04 -1.46 -16.44
CA PRO A 189 0.10 -0.76 -15.15
C PRO A 189 1.38 0.05 -14.94
N ASN A 190 2.50 -0.42 -15.49
CA ASN A 190 3.79 0.27 -15.47
C ASN A 190 3.80 1.60 -16.25
N GLY A 191 3.15 1.66 -17.42
CA GLY A 191 2.95 2.89 -18.18
C GLY A 191 2.08 3.92 -17.44
N LEU A 192 1.22 3.44 -16.53
CA LEU A 192 0.42 4.24 -15.60
C LEU A 192 1.14 4.52 -14.26
N LYS A 193 2.38 4.00 -14.08
CA LYS A 193 3.18 4.07 -12.85
C LYS A 193 2.51 3.44 -11.62
N LEU A 194 1.78 2.34 -11.82
CA LEU A 194 1.04 1.68 -10.76
C LEU A 194 1.78 0.47 -10.16
N GLU A 195 2.92 0.07 -10.73
CA GLU A 195 3.79 -1.00 -10.22
C GLU A 195 5.26 -0.60 -10.40
N THR A 196 6.17 -1.25 -9.64
CA THR A 196 7.60 -0.91 -9.60
C THR A 196 8.46 -2.17 -9.82
N PRO A 197 8.71 -2.56 -11.07
CA PRO A 197 9.56 -3.71 -11.38
C PRO A 197 11.00 -3.46 -10.97
N HIS A 198 11.62 -4.48 -10.37
CA HIS A 198 13.03 -4.43 -10.01
C HIS A 198 13.84 -5.40 -10.85
N VAL A 199 15.10 -5.04 -11.10
CA VAL A 199 16.07 -5.86 -11.79
C VAL A 199 17.38 -5.78 -11.02
N ALA A 200 17.99 -6.92 -10.77
CA ALA A 200 19.26 -7.05 -10.08
C ALA A 200 20.18 -8.01 -10.85
N SER A 201 21.49 -7.86 -10.67
CA SER A 201 22.47 -8.74 -11.28
C SER A 201 23.77 -8.72 -10.50
N GLY A 202 24.44 -9.86 -10.42
CA GLY A 202 25.73 -10.00 -9.75
C GLY A 202 26.69 -10.89 -10.53
N ASN A 203 27.98 -10.79 -10.20
CA ASN A 203 29.03 -11.64 -10.73
C ASN A 203 29.14 -11.57 -12.26
N GLY A 204 28.94 -10.37 -12.84
CA GLY A 204 28.98 -10.16 -14.29
C GLY A 204 27.68 -10.54 -15.01
N GLY A 205 26.55 -10.38 -14.33
CA GLY A 205 25.22 -10.64 -14.90
C GLY A 205 24.90 -9.78 -16.14
N ASP A 206 25.60 -8.66 -16.31
CA ASP A 206 25.57 -7.82 -17.51
C ASP A 206 26.06 -8.54 -18.79
N LYS A 207 26.65 -9.72 -18.69
CA LYS A 207 27.12 -10.53 -19.83
C LYS A 207 26.21 -11.71 -20.13
N ILE A 208 25.21 -11.98 -19.29
CA ILE A 208 24.33 -13.14 -19.44
C ILE A 208 23.43 -12.93 -20.66
N GLN A 209 23.36 -13.93 -21.55
CA GLN A 209 22.46 -13.95 -22.70
C GLN A 209 21.43 -15.07 -22.56
N TRP A 210 20.27 -14.93 -23.19
CA TRP A 210 19.22 -15.97 -23.19
C TRP A 210 19.67 -17.29 -23.83
N ASN A 211 20.55 -17.22 -24.83
CA ASN A 211 21.06 -18.39 -25.55
C ASN A 211 22.51 -18.16 -25.96
N MET A 212 23.45 -18.51 -25.08
CA MET A 212 24.88 -18.44 -25.42
C MET A 212 25.28 -19.56 -26.38
N GLU A 213 26.25 -19.28 -27.27
CA GLU A 213 26.75 -20.28 -28.21
C GLU A 213 27.23 -21.56 -27.48
N GLY A 214 26.70 -22.71 -27.90
CA GLY A 214 27.03 -24.01 -27.32
C GLY A 214 26.42 -24.30 -25.95
N ALA A 215 25.57 -23.42 -25.42
CA ALA A 215 24.92 -23.64 -24.13
C ALA A 215 23.86 -24.76 -24.18
N LYS A 216 23.67 -25.41 -23.04
CA LYS A 216 22.49 -26.22 -22.72
C LYS A 216 21.60 -25.42 -21.79
N HIS A 217 20.31 -25.75 -21.73
CA HIS A 217 19.36 -25.02 -20.91
C HIS A 217 18.55 -25.93 -20.02
N GLU A 218 18.42 -25.56 -18.76
CA GLU A 218 17.47 -26.16 -17.81
C GLU A 218 16.53 -25.05 -17.34
N ALA A 219 15.22 -25.32 -17.37
CA ALA A 219 14.21 -24.37 -16.93
C ALA A 219 13.23 -25.02 -15.97
N VAL A 220 12.92 -24.30 -14.90
CA VAL A 220 11.75 -24.55 -14.05
C VAL A 220 10.83 -23.34 -14.22
N VAL A 221 9.63 -23.58 -14.75
CA VAL A 221 8.58 -22.58 -14.94
C VAL A 221 7.45 -22.99 -14.01
N PHE A 222 7.31 -22.32 -12.87
CA PHE A 222 6.50 -22.77 -11.77
C PHE A 222 5.32 -21.83 -11.47
N GLY A 223 4.15 -22.42 -11.43
CA GLY A 223 2.91 -21.85 -10.94
C GLY A 223 2.45 -22.54 -9.66
N GLY A 224 2.20 -21.75 -8.62
CA GLY A 224 1.81 -22.18 -7.28
C GLY A 224 0.34 -22.56 -7.11
N LEU A 225 -0.47 -21.71 -6.49
CA LEU A 225 -1.90 -21.95 -6.26
C LEU A 225 -2.70 -22.00 -7.57
N GLN A 226 -2.30 -21.23 -8.58
CA GLN A 226 -2.85 -21.19 -9.95
C GLN A 226 -4.37 -21.09 -10.03
N THR A 227 -4.92 -20.16 -9.28
CA THR A 227 -6.36 -20.04 -9.12
C THR A 227 -7.05 -19.18 -10.18
N ASN A 228 -6.29 -18.40 -10.96
CA ASN A 228 -6.82 -17.48 -11.96
C ASN A 228 -6.29 -17.77 -13.39
N PRO A 229 -7.10 -17.59 -14.45
CA PRO A 229 -6.69 -17.85 -15.85
C PRO A 229 -5.43 -17.10 -16.30
N ARG A 230 -5.17 -15.91 -15.75
CA ARG A 230 -3.94 -15.14 -16.06
C ARG A 230 -2.67 -15.89 -15.66
N HIS A 231 -2.68 -16.52 -14.49
CA HIS A 231 -1.51 -17.23 -13.96
C HIS A 231 -1.21 -18.47 -14.84
N ASN A 232 -2.26 -19.17 -15.27
CA ASN A 232 -2.16 -20.29 -16.19
C ASN A 232 -1.56 -19.82 -17.55
N ASN A 233 -2.01 -18.66 -18.05
CA ASN A 233 -1.48 -18.06 -19.27
C ASN A 233 0.00 -17.68 -19.12
N ASN A 234 0.42 -17.11 -17.98
CA ASN A 234 1.81 -16.75 -17.71
C ASN A 234 2.76 -17.95 -17.82
N ILE A 235 2.40 -19.09 -17.20
CA ILE A 235 3.19 -20.33 -17.28
C ILE A 235 3.30 -20.82 -18.74
N ALA A 236 2.18 -20.84 -19.47
CA ALA A 236 2.17 -21.27 -20.87
C ALA A 236 2.96 -20.31 -21.78
N ASN A 237 2.84 -19.00 -21.56
CA ASN A 237 3.49 -17.95 -22.35
C ASN A 237 5.00 -17.99 -22.13
N MET A 238 5.46 -18.10 -20.88
CA MET A 238 6.88 -18.17 -20.57
C MET A 238 7.53 -19.44 -21.11
N LYS A 239 6.89 -20.61 -20.94
CA LYS A 239 7.34 -21.87 -21.54
C LYS A 239 7.52 -21.73 -23.05
N THR A 240 6.51 -21.20 -23.74
CA THR A 240 6.55 -20.98 -25.20
C THR A 240 7.69 -20.04 -25.59
N ALA A 241 7.88 -18.95 -24.83
CA ALA A 241 8.90 -17.95 -25.10
C ALA A 241 10.32 -18.52 -24.96
N LEU A 242 10.57 -19.35 -23.95
CA LEU A 242 11.85 -20.05 -23.77
C LEU A 242 12.11 -21.06 -24.90
N GLU A 243 11.12 -21.89 -25.26
CA GLU A 243 11.23 -22.84 -26.38
C GLU A 243 11.61 -22.14 -27.69
N ASN A 244 10.95 -21.03 -28.00
CA ASN A 244 11.23 -20.27 -29.22
C ASN A 244 12.59 -19.55 -29.17
N THR A 245 13.01 -19.08 -27.99
CA THR A 245 14.29 -18.38 -27.81
C THR A 245 15.49 -19.33 -27.92
N TRP A 246 15.36 -20.56 -27.44
CA TRP A 246 16.40 -21.58 -27.50
C TRP A 246 16.43 -22.34 -28.82
N GLY A 247 15.27 -22.47 -29.48
CA GLY A 247 15.15 -23.14 -30.77
C GLY A 247 15.69 -24.56 -30.73
N SER A 248 16.76 -24.84 -31.47
CA SER A 248 17.39 -26.18 -31.52
C SER A 248 18.47 -26.41 -30.46
N ALA A 249 18.79 -25.44 -29.59
CA ALA A 249 19.73 -25.65 -28.50
C ALA A 249 19.21 -26.73 -27.53
N PRO A 250 20.05 -27.61 -26.96
CA PRO A 250 19.59 -28.63 -26.02
C PRO A 250 18.92 -27.98 -24.80
N HIS A 251 17.68 -28.35 -24.50
CA HIS A 251 16.94 -27.80 -23.37
C HIS A 251 15.99 -28.81 -22.73
N THR A 252 15.77 -28.64 -21.43
CA THR A 252 14.70 -29.30 -20.67
C THR A 252 13.90 -28.22 -19.95
N ILE A 253 12.57 -28.21 -20.11
CA ILE A 253 11.67 -27.29 -19.42
C ILE A 253 10.70 -28.10 -18.56
N GLN A 254 10.74 -27.90 -17.26
CA GLN A 254 9.76 -28.41 -16.30
C GLN A 254 8.76 -27.29 -16.02
N ALA A 255 7.60 -27.35 -16.68
CA ALA A 255 6.51 -26.42 -16.46
C ALA A 255 5.49 -27.06 -15.51
N ILE A 256 5.28 -26.42 -14.36
CA ILE A 256 4.31 -26.82 -13.34
C ILE A 256 3.28 -25.71 -13.26
N ASP A 257 2.01 -26.09 -13.35
CA ASP A 257 0.86 -25.18 -13.37
C ASP A 257 -0.12 -25.68 -12.29
N GLY A 258 0.05 -25.22 -11.06
CA GLY A 258 -0.71 -25.65 -9.89
C GLY A 258 0.08 -26.59 -8.98
N GLY A 259 1.27 -26.15 -8.53
CA GLY A 259 2.23 -26.98 -7.81
C GLY A 259 2.18 -26.85 -6.28
N SER A 260 2.60 -27.91 -5.60
CA SER A 260 2.95 -27.88 -4.18
C SER A 260 4.39 -27.41 -3.96
N LYS A 261 4.74 -27.17 -2.70
CA LYS A 261 6.13 -26.93 -2.30
C LYS A 261 7.07 -28.07 -2.73
N GLN A 262 6.60 -29.31 -2.59
CA GLN A 262 7.38 -30.48 -3.00
C GLN A 262 7.58 -30.53 -4.52
N ASP A 263 6.57 -30.15 -5.32
CA ASP A 263 6.70 -30.16 -6.78
C ASP A 263 7.77 -29.17 -7.26
N LEU A 264 7.84 -27.97 -6.66
CA LEU A 264 8.90 -27.00 -6.97
C LEU A 264 10.28 -27.54 -6.61
N PHE A 265 10.43 -28.06 -5.39
CA PHE A 265 11.72 -28.57 -4.91
C PHE A 265 12.19 -29.81 -5.69
N ASP A 266 11.29 -30.72 -6.06
CA ASP A 266 11.60 -31.88 -6.91
C ASP A 266 12.03 -31.44 -8.32
N ALA A 267 11.35 -30.45 -8.91
CA ALA A 267 11.70 -29.92 -10.22
C ALA A 267 13.07 -29.21 -10.21
N LEU A 268 13.34 -28.40 -9.18
CA LEU A 268 14.63 -27.76 -8.97
C LEU A 268 15.74 -28.78 -8.77
N GLN A 269 15.52 -29.79 -7.94
CA GLN A 269 16.48 -30.88 -7.76
C GLN A 269 16.80 -31.58 -9.09
N ALA A 270 15.76 -31.96 -9.84
CA ALA A 270 15.94 -32.62 -11.13
C ALA A 270 16.69 -31.75 -12.15
N ALA A 271 16.40 -30.45 -12.21
CA ALA A 271 17.10 -29.50 -13.08
C ALA A 271 18.58 -29.36 -12.67
N ILE A 272 18.83 -29.19 -11.37
CA ILE A 272 20.16 -28.95 -10.81
C ILE A 272 21.08 -30.18 -11.01
N GLU A 273 20.55 -31.39 -10.87
CA GLU A 273 21.29 -32.64 -11.12
C GLU A 273 21.81 -32.77 -12.57
N ARG A 274 21.27 -32.00 -13.53
CA ARG A 274 21.69 -31.98 -14.94
C ARG A 274 22.63 -30.83 -15.29
N LEU A 275 22.95 -29.94 -14.35
CA LEU A 275 23.79 -28.79 -14.62
C LEU A 275 25.27 -29.19 -14.82
N ASP A 276 25.92 -28.47 -15.73
CA ASP A 276 27.36 -28.47 -15.95
C ASP A 276 27.82 -27.03 -16.24
N GLU A 277 29.13 -26.82 -16.44
CA GLU A 277 29.72 -25.49 -16.70
C GLU A 277 29.21 -24.81 -18.00
N ASN A 278 28.47 -25.52 -18.85
CA ASN A 278 27.86 -25.00 -20.07
C ASN A 278 26.32 -24.91 -19.99
N THR A 279 25.72 -25.27 -18.86
CA THR A 279 24.26 -25.24 -18.69
C THR A 279 23.81 -23.92 -18.08
N GLN A 280 22.87 -23.24 -18.73
CA GLN A 280 22.19 -22.05 -18.21
C GLN A 280 20.92 -22.49 -17.46
N LEU A 281 20.73 -22.03 -16.23
CA LEU A 281 19.53 -22.32 -15.44
C LEU A 281 18.56 -21.13 -15.49
N VAL A 282 17.29 -21.40 -15.74
CA VAL A 282 16.20 -20.41 -15.67
C VAL A 282 15.16 -20.87 -14.65
N LEU A 283 14.86 -20.00 -13.69
CA LEU A 283 13.73 -20.15 -12.78
C LEU A 283 12.75 -19.00 -13.06
N TYR A 284 11.54 -19.36 -13.45
CA TYR A 284 10.42 -18.43 -13.56
C TYR A 284 9.34 -18.86 -12.57
N ILE A 285 8.89 -17.93 -11.74
CA ILE A 285 7.84 -18.15 -10.72
C ILE A 285 6.70 -17.18 -11.00
N ASP A 286 5.48 -17.70 -11.03
CA ASP A 286 4.25 -16.92 -11.20
C ASP A 286 3.13 -17.45 -10.34
N ASP A 287 2.68 -16.65 -9.38
CA ASP A 287 1.45 -16.91 -8.65
C ASP A 287 1.12 -15.75 -7.72
N HIS A 288 0.15 -15.97 -6.84
CA HIS A 288 0.03 -15.21 -5.61
C HIS A 288 1.34 -15.18 -4.82
N GLY A 289 1.49 -14.10 -4.07
CA GLY A 289 2.60 -13.93 -3.13
C GLY A 289 2.07 -13.44 -1.81
N GLY A 290 2.93 -13.45 -0.81
CA GLY A 290 2.62 -12.82 0.46
C GLY A 290 3.93 -12.41 1.10
N SER A 291 3.86 -12.05 2.38
CA SER A 291 5.06 -11.88 3.17
C SER A 291 4.82 -12.26 4.61
N SER A 292 5.92 -12.45 5.33
CA SER A 292 5.92 -12.61 6.77
C SER A 292 6.89 -11.63 7.43
N PHE A 293 6.54 -11.25 8.66
CA PHE A 293 7.41 -10.58 9.60
C PHE A 293 7.90 -11.61 10.63
N ASP A 294 9.13 -12.08 10.45
CA ASP A 294 9.84 -12.98 11.34
C ASP A 294 10.35 -12.25 12.57
N MET A 295 9.71 -12.54 13.70
CA MET A 295 10.06 -11.93 14.98
C MET A 295 11.36 -12.50 15.56
N ASP A 296 11.80 -13.70 15.13
CA ASP A 296 13.11 -14.23 15.51
C ASP A 296 14.22 -13.34 14.97
N GLU A 297 14.14 -12.98 13.70
CA GLU A 297 15.14 -12.15 13.04
C GLU A 297 15.07 -10.70 13.54
N ALA A 298 13.87 -10.15 13.69
CA ALA A 298 13.67 -8.77 14.11
C ALA A 298 14.16 -8.48 15.55
N PHE A 299 13.98 -9.43 16.48
CA PHE A 299 14.32 -9.22 17.90
C PHE A 299 15.53 -10.04 18.38
N GLY A 300 15.89 -11.12 17.70
CA GLY A 300 16.99 -12.01 18.07
C GLY A 300 16.77 -12.83 19.35
N THR A 301 15.58 -12.77 19.95
CA THR A 301 15.26 -13.40 21.24
C THR A 301 14.20 -14.48 21.16
N ILE A 302 13.46 -14.59 20.05
CA ILE A 302 12.31 -15.50 19.97
C ILE A 302 12.75 -16.96 19.71
N ALA A 303 13.92 -17.18 19.13
CA ALA A 303 14.41 -18.53 18.85
C ALA A 303 14.57 -19.37 20.13
N ASN A 304 13.72 -20.39 20.29
CA ASN A 304 13.58 -21.24 21.48
C ASN A 304 13.13 -20.50 22.76
N HIS A 305 12.46 -19.37 22.62
CA HIS A 305 11.99 -18.54 23.73
C HIS A 305 10.93 -19.27 24.56
N LEU A 306 10.98 -19.07 25.87
CA LEU A 306 10.05 -19.67 26.82
C LEU A 306 9.22 -18.57 27.49
N PHE A 307 7.95 -18.49 27.12
CA PHE A 307 7.01 -17.58 27.75
C PHE A 307 6.58 -18.16 29.11
N GLN A 308 6.89 -17.40 30.17
CA GLN A 308 6.48 -17.66 31.56
C GLN A 308 5.86 -16.43 32.25
N ASP A 309 6.11 -15.24 31.71
CA ASP A 309 5.58 -13.96 32.16
C ASP A 309 4.95 -13.22 30.95
N PRO A 310 4.08 -12.21 31.17
CA PRO A 310 3.53 -11.40 30.09
C PRO A 310 4.62 -10.60 29.37
N GLU A 311 4.55 -10.55 28.04
CA GLU A 311 5.52 -9.87 27.18
C GLU A 311 4.81 -9.07 26.07
N SER A 312 5.49 -8.09 25.48
CA SER A 312 4.94 -7.27 24.40
C SER A 312 5.98 -7.00 23.32
N PHE A 313 5.56 -7.00 22.07
CA PHE A 313 6.37 -6.77 20.88
C PHE A 313 5.72 -5.71 19.99
N THR A 314 6.54 -4.95 19.27
CA THR A 314 6.07 -4.05 18.21
C THR A 314 6.28 -4.74 16.88
N VAL A 315 5.18 -5.11 16.21
CA VAL A 315 5.19 -5.69 14.88
C VAL A 315 5.12 -4.56 13.86
N GLU A 316 6.09 -4.49 12.96
CA GLU A 316 6.09 -3.51 11.88
C GLU A 316 5.37 -4.10 10.66
N VAL A 317 4.29 -3.45 10.23
CA VAL A 317 3.51 -3.84 9.06
C VAL A 317 3.81 -2.85 7.92
N PRO A 318 4.42 -3.32 6.81
CA PRO A 318 4.66 -2.49 5.63
C PRO A 318 3.37 -1.93 5.01
N ASP A 319 3.45 -0.76 4.39
CA ASP A 319 2.31 -0.12 3.71
C ASP A 319 1.67 -1.03 2.65
N GLY A 320 2.48 -1.82 1.92
CA GLY A 320 1.96 -2.74 0.91
C GLY A 320 1.09 -3.87 1.47
N TRP A 321 1.27 -4.27 2.73
CA TRP A 321 0.36 -5.23 3.37
C TRP A 321 -1.04 -4.66 3.43
N PHE A 322 -1.12 -3.40 3.86
CA PHE A 322 -2.39 -2.71 4.01
C PHE A 322 -3.08 -2.55 2.65
N GLU A 323 -2.32 -2.17 1.61
CA GLU A 323 -2.82 -2.07 0.24
C GLU A 323 -3.34 -3.40 -0.31
N GLY A 324 -2.51 -4.45 -0.25
CA GLY A 324 -2.84 -5.77 -0.79
C GLY A 324 -3.98 -6.45 -0.05
N LEU A 325 -4.00 -6.40 1.29
CA LEU A 325 -5.07 -6.99 2.10
C LEU A 325 -6.40 -6.25 1.93
N PHE A 326 -6.37 -4.91 1.82
CA PHE A 326 -7.57 -4.13 1.54
C PHE A 326 -8.15 -4.46 0.17
N GLY A 327 -7.31 -4.54 -0.88
CA GLY A 327 -7.75 -4.95 -2.21
C GLY A 327 -8.34 -6.36 -2.24
N ASN A 328 -7.72 -7.30 -1.52
CA ASN A 328 -8.22 -8.67 -1.42
C ASN A 328 -9.55 -8.78 -0.71
N TYR A 329 -9.74 -8.05 0.40
CA TYR A 329 -10.96 -8.15 1.20
C TYR A 329 -12.22 -7.77 0.42
N PHE A 330 -12.11 -6.82 -0.52
CA PHE A 330 -13.21 -6.39 -1.38
C PHE A 330 -13.22 -7.03 -2.77
N SER A 331 -12.31 -7.98 -3.04
CA SER A 331 -12.27 -8.68 -4.32
C SER A 331 -13.48 -9.62 -4.51
N PRO A 332 -14.06 -9.69 -5.73
CA PRO A 332 -15.20 -10.55 -6.05
C PRO A 332 -14.89 -12.06 -5.98
N THR A 333 -13.61 -12.44 -6.01
CA THR A 333 -13.13 -13.81 -5.76
C THR A 333 -12.31 -13.81 -4.48
N PRO A 334 -12.95 -13.90 -3.30
CA PRO A 334 -12.24 -13.95 -2.02
C PRO A 334 -11.63 -15.35 -1.87
N GLU A 335 -10.53 -15.58 -2.56
CA GLU A 335 -9.50 -16.48 -2.06
C GLU A 335 -8.91 -15.78 -0.86
N MET A 336 -9.48 -16.09 0.30
CA MET A 336 -9.24 -15.35 1.54
C MET A 336 -7.79 -15.59 1.99
N PRO A 337 -6.85 -14.61 1.89
CA PRO A 337 -5.85 -14.54 2.92
C PRO A 337 -6.58 -14.27 4.23
N THR A 338 -6.28 -15.05 5.25
CA THR A 338 -6.46 -14.57 6.60
C THR A 338 -5.05 -14.34 7.10
N PRO A 339 -4.60 -13.08 7.24
CA PRO A 339 -3.36 -12.82 7.94
C PRO A 339 -3.33 -13.63 9.22
N SER A 340 -2.17 -14.10 9.66
CA SER A 340 -2.10 -14.93 10.86
C SER A 340 -0.88 -14.61 11.70
N LEU A 341 -1.02 -14.83 13.00
CA LEU A 341 0.11 -15.00 13.90
C LEU A 341 0.45 -16.49 13.92
N ASP A 342 1.58 -16.83 13.33
CA ASP A 342 2.09 -18.18 13.16
C ASP A 342 3.07 -18.51 14.30
N LEU A 343 2.76 -19.56 15.06
CA LEU A 343 3.50 -19.98 16.25
C LEU A 343 4.05 -21.38 16.04
N HIS A 344 5.37 -21.54 15.97
CA HIS A 344 6.00 -22.86 15.97
C HIS A 344 6.31 -23.27 17.41
N LEU A 345 5.44 -24.12 17.99
CA LEU A 345 5.54 -24.55 19.38
C LEU A 345 6.38 -25.81 19.53
N THR A 346 7.38 -25.78 20.41
CA THR A 346 8.19 -26.95 20.78
C THR A 346 7.82 -27.52 22.14
N GLU A 347 7.19 -26.72 23.00
CA GLU A 347 6.70 -27.10 24.33
C GLU A 347 5.43 -26.33 24.62
N CYS A 348 4.44 -27.01 25.21
CA CYS A 348 3.18 -26.40 25.56
C CYS A 348 2.57 -27.11 26.78
N ASP A 349 2.47 -26.38 27.89
CA ASP A 349 1.77 -26.75 29.12
C ASP A 349 0.87 -25.58 29.48
N GLY A 350 -0.45 -25.74 29.42
CA GLY A 350 -1.41 -24.67 29.68
C GLY A 350 -1.41 -23.53 28.65
N CYS A 351 -1.08 -23.76 27.37
CA CYS A 351 -1.06 -22.67 26.37
C CYS A 351 -2.41 -21.98 26.20
N SER A 352 -3.52 -22.70 26.43
CA SER A 352 -4.87 -22.12 26.42
C SER A 352 -5.11 -21.07 27.51
N ASN A 353 -4.24 -20.97 28.51
CA ASN A 353 -4.30 -19.94 29.54
C ASN A 353 -3.65 -18.62 29.10
N TRP A 354 -3.06 -18.58 27.90
CA TRP A 354 -2.49 -17.39 27.28
C TRP A 354 -3.46 -16.80 26.25
N ASN A 355 -3.39 -15.49 26.10
CA ASN A 355 -4.09 -14.71 25.10
C ASN A 355 -3.08 -13.81 24.39
N PHE A 356 -3.24 -13.72 23.07
CA PHE A 356 -2.47 -12.82 22.24
C PHE A 356 -3.35 -11.62 21.96
N MET A 357 -2.85 -10.41 22.15
CA MET A 357 -3.61 -9.20 21.92
C MET A 357 -2.91 -8.36 20.85
N LEU A 358 -3.57 -8.15 19.72
CA LEU A 358 -3.07 -7.30 18.64
C LEU A 358 -3.84 -5.98 18.67
N ASN A 359 -3.14 -4.87 18.92
CA ASN A 359 -3.75 -3.54 19.06
C ASN A 359 -4.95 -3.51 20.04
N GLY A 360 -4.87 -4.34 21.10
CA GLY A 360 -5.92 -4.51 22.10
C GLY A 360 -7.03 -5.51 21.75
N TRP A 361 -7.02 -6.10 20.55
CA TRP A 361 -7.96 -7.14 20.14
C TRP A 361 -7.45 -8.54 20.46
N SER A 362 -8.32 -9.40 20.98
CA SER A 362 -7.97 -10.76 21.43
C SER A 362 -7.88 -11.75 20.27
N LEU A 363 -6.74 -12.43 20.17
CA LEU A 363 -6.44 -13.59 19.32
C LEU A 363 -6.34 -14.81 20.25
N PRO A 364 -7.46 -15.48 20.56
CA PRO A 364 -7.46 -16.56 21.55
C PRO A 364 -6.71 -17.78 21.01
N PHE A 365 -5.93 -18.41 21.87
CA PHE A 365 -5.25 -19.67 21.54
C PHE A 365 -6.27 -20.79 21.28
N PRO A 366 -6.10 -21.63 20.24
CA PRO A 366 -6.96 -22.79 20.01
C PRO A 366 -6.76 -23.77 21.16
N GLY A 367 -7.76 -23.90 22.03
CA GLY A 367 -7.62 -24.55 23.34
C GLY A 367 -6.99 -25.95 23.32
N GLY A 368 -6.41 -26.33 24.46
CA GLY A 368 -5.61 -27.55 24.61
C GLY A 368 -4.10 -27.28 24.52
N ASP A 369 -3.31 -28.32 24.83
CA ASP A 369 -1.85 -28.26 24.71
C ASP A 369 -1.42 -28.92 23.40
N THR A 370 -0.75 -28.16 22.53
CA THR A 370 -0.31 -28.62 21.21
C THR A 370 1.13 -28.20 20.92
N THR A 371 1.79 -28.94 20.03
CA THR A 371 3.14 -28.65 19.51
C THR A 371 3.10 -28.67 17.99
N GLY A 372 4.08 -28.02 17.35
CA GLY A 372 4.07 -27.75 15.91
C GLY A 372 3.52 -26.37 15.60
N LEU A 373 3.18 -26.14 14.33
CA LEU A 373 2.62 -24.88 13.85
C LEU A 373 1.19 -24.68 14.38
N VAL A 374 0.96 -23.55 15.04
CA VAL A 374 -0.35 -23.03 15.43
C VAL A 374 -0.53 -21.69 14.74
N GLN A 375 -1.58 -21.57 13.93
CA GLN A 375 -1.89 -20.31 13.23
C GLN A 375 -3.10 -19.66 13.91
N LEU A 376 -2.94 -18.43 14.35
CA LEU A 376 -4.00 -17.61 14.92
C LEU A 376 -4.49 -16.62 13.85
N PRO A 377 -5.70 -16.79 13.29
CA PRO A 377 -6.19 -15.90 12.24
C PRO A 377 -6.40 -14.48 12.77
N ILE A 378 -5.89 -13.50 12.04
CA ILE A 378 -5.99 -12.07 12.29
C ILE A 378 -6.96 -11.48 11.26
N PRO A 379 -8.09 -10.88 11.71
CA PRO A 379 -8.86 -10.01 10.85
C PRO A 379 -7.97 -8.89 10.32
N PHE A 380 -7.89 -8.70 8.99
CA PHE A 380 -7.01 -7.69 8.41
C PHE A 380 -7.30 -6.28 8.97
N THR A 381 -8.55 -6.00 9.35
CA THR A 381 -8.97 -4.72 9.93
C THR A 381 -8.32 -4.42 11.28
N TRP A 382 -7.63 -5.39 11.90
CA TRP A 382 -6.89 -5.20 13.15
C TRP A 382 -5.43 -4.82 12.93
N LEU A 383 -4.91 -5.00 11.71
CA LEU A 383 -3.57 -4.58 11.32
C LEU A 383 -3.62 -3.13 10.84
N ALA A 384 -2.95 -2.25 11.56
CA ALA A 384 -2.68 -0.89 11.10
C ALA A 384 -1.42 -0.89 10.22
N PRO A 385 -1.32 -0.02 9.21
CA PRO A 385 -0.02 0.25 8.58
C PRO A 385 0.96 0.79 9.62
N GLY A 386 2.24 0.41 9.52
CA GLY A 386 3.28 0.79 10.47
C GLY A 386 3.31 -0.06 11.74
N SER A 387 3.44 0.58 12.90
CA SER A 387 3.69 -0.11 14.17
C SER A 387 2.41 -0.67 14.81
N ASN A 388 2.42 -1.97 15.11
CA ASN A 388 1.32 -2.69 15.76
C ASN A 388 1.80 -3.27 17.10
N LEU A 389 0.98 -3.16 18.15
CA LEU A 389 1.32 -3.72 19.47
C LEU A 389 0.79 -5.15 19.57
N LEU A 390 1.69 -6.12 19.73
CA LEU A 390 1.36 -7.50 20.07
C LEU A 390 1.68 -7.75 21.55
N GLU A 391 0.68 -8.09 22.35
CA GLU A 391 0.85 -8.45 23.76
C GLU A 391 0.55 -9.94 23.97
N ILE A 392 1.38 -10.63 24.73
CA ILE A 392 1.19 -12.02 25.11
C ILE A 392 0.92 -12.02 26.61
N VAL A 393 -0.34 -12.23 26.98
CA VAL A 393 -0.85 -12.01 28.33
C VAL A 393 -1.67 -13.21 28.82
N PRO A 394 -1.98 -13.33 30.11
CA PRO A 394 -2.93 -14.30 30.61
C PRO A 394 -4.32 -14.14 29.97
N GLN A 395 -5.05 -15.24 29.81
CA GLN A 395 -6.38 -15.25 29.20
C GLN A 395 -7.38 -14.29 29.84
N ASP A 396 -7.27 -14.08 31.16
CA ASP A 396 -8.13 -13.18 31.94
C ASP A 396 -7.54 -11.78 32.17
N ALA A 397 -6.36 -11.47 31.61
CA ALA A 397 -5.73 -10.17 31.80
C ALA A 397 -6.32 -9.12 30.85
N PRO A 398 -6.63 -7.89 31.33
CA PRO A 398 -6.92 -6.77 30.45
C PRO A 398 -5.68 -6.39 29.65
N SER A 399 -5.85 -5.75 28.48
CA SER A 399 -4.74 -5.14 27.73
C SER A 399 -3.90 -4.21 28.62
N SER A 400 -2.61 -4.02 28.33
CA SER A 400 -1.78 -3.06 29.08
C SER A 400 -2.33 -1.63 29.01
N THR A 401 -3.14 -1.31 28.01
CA THR A 401 -3.86 -0.04 27.88
C THR A 401 -5.00 0.16 28.90
N GLN A 402 -5.37 -0.89 29.66
CA GLN A 402 -6.38 -0.83 30.73
C GLN A 402 -5.88 -1.32 32.11
N ALA A 403 -4.63 -1.77 32.24
CA ALA A 403 -4.16 -2.43 33.45
C ALA A 403 -3.67 -1.45 34.53
N SER A 404 -4.46 -1.27 35.60
CA SER A 404 -3.97 -0.78 36.89
C SER A 404 -3.24 -1.90 37.64
N GLY A 405 -1.93 -1.74 37.82
CA GLY A 405 -0.98 -2.66 38.44
C GLY A 405 -1.53 -3.70 39.43
N GLY A 406 -1.55 -4.96 38.99
CA GLY A 406 -1.69 -6.14 39.82
C GLY A 406 -1.14 -7.36 39.07
N LYS A 407 -0.20 -8.11 39.66
CA LYS A 407 0.29 -9.36 39.07
C LYS A 407 -0.81 -10.43 39.18
N PRO A 408 -1.25 -11.07 38.08
CA PRO A 408 -2.16 -12.21 38.17
C PRO A 408 -1.47 -13.39 38.88
N GLN A 409 -2.22 -14.08 39.75
CA GLN A 409 -1.72 -15.18 40.60
C GLN A 409 -2.14 -16.58 40.11
N THR A 410 -2.42 -16.74 38.81
CA THR A 410 -2.69 -18.05 38.21
C THR A 410 -1.42 -18.63 37.61
N HIS A 411 -1.16 -19.92 37.82
CA HIS A 411 -0.09 -20.64 37.13
C HIS A 411 -0.49 -20.74 35.65
N LEU A 412 0.10 -19.89 34.81
CA LEU A 412 -0.25 -19.81 33.39
C LEU A 412 0.13 -21.07 32.62
N GLY A 413 1.10 -21.84 33.13
CA GLY A 413 1.78 -22.87 32.36
C GLY A 413 2.96 -22.27 31.60
N SER A 414 3.54 -23.01 30.66
CA SER A 414 4.70 -22.61 29.88
C SER A 414 4.53 -22.89 28.40
N MET A 415 4.89 -21.93 27.56
CA MET A 415 4.84 -22.05 26.10
C MET A 415 6.22 -21.77 25.53
N ARG A 416 6.82 -22.75 24.84
CA ARG A 416 8.09 -22.58 24.14
C ARG A 416 7.86 -22.44 22.66
N VAL A 417 8.32 -21.32 22.12
CA VAL A 417 8.22 -20.99 20.71
C VAL A 417 9.60 -21.12 20.08
N SER A 418 9.70 -21.82 18.95
CA SER A 418 10.93 -21.87 18.16
C SER A 418 10.95 -20.84 17.03
N ARG A 419 9.78 -20.36 16.62
CA ARG A 419 9.58 -19.29 15.62
C ARG A 419 8.20 -18.65 15.76
N MET A 420 8.13 -17.33 15.64
CA MET A 420 6.90 -16.54 15.69
C MET A 420 6.88 -15.57 14.52
N GLU A 421 5.81 -15.57 13.74
CA GLU A 421 5.68 -14.69 12.59
C GLU A 421 4.29 -14.10 12.50
N VAL A 422 4.20 -12.86 12.02
CA VAL A 422 2.93 -12.40 11.44
C VAL A 422 3.05 -12.61 9.94
N SER A 423 2.04 -13.17 9.30
CA SER A 423 2.03 -13.40 7.86
C SER A 423 0.77 -12.83 7.22
N THR A 424 0.88 -12.38 5.97
CA THR A 424 -0.28 -11.86 5.22
C THR A 424 -1.20 -12.97 4.71
N GLY A 425 -0.63 -14.16 4.46
CA GLY A 425 -1.21 -15.11 3.52
C GLY A 425 -1.10 -14.62 2.06
N PRO A 426 -1.69 -15.36 1.10
CA PRO A 426 -1.63 -15.00 -0.32
C PRO A 426 -2.41 -13.70 -0.61
N ILE A 427 -1.71 -12.68 -1.10
CA ILE A 427 -2.25 -11.44 -1.65
C ILE A 427 -2.44 -11.62 -3.16
N ASN A 428 -3.58 -11.14 -3.68
CA ASN A 428 -3.89 -11.17 -5.10
C ASN A 428 -3.33 -9.91 -5.76
N GLU A 429 -2.96 -10.04 -7.03
CA GLU A 429 -2.58 -8.91 -7.86
C GLU A 429 -3.78 -7.94 -7.97
N LEU A 430 -3.52 -6.64 -7.80
CA LEU A 430 -4.58 -5.63 -7.90
C LEU A 430 -4.96 -5.43 -9.38
N GLU A 431 -6.26 -5.47 -9.66
CA GLU A 431 -6.79 -5.34 -11.00
C GLU A 431 -6.64 -3.89 -11.51
N ALA A 432 -5.83 -3.69 -12.55
CA ALA A 432 -5.55 -2.37 -13.12
C ALA A 432 -6.73 -1.78 -13.92
N ASP A 433 -7.72 -2.59 -14.29
CA ASP A 433 -8.94 -2.17 -14.98
C ASP A 433 -10.14 -1.93 -14.03
N GLN A 434 -9.97 -2.13 -12.72
CA GLN A 434 -10.92 -1.68 -11.69
C GLN A 434 -10.56 -0.27 -11.22
N ILE A 435 -10.94 0.73 -12.01
CA ILE A 435 -10.72 2.14 -11.68
C ILE A 435 -12.04 2.75 -11.21
N LEU A 436 -11.98 3.56 -10.16
CA LEU A 436 -13.14 4.31 -9.69
C LEU A 436 -13.67 5.25 -10.77
N LEU A 437 -14.99 5.37 -10.83
CA LEU A 437 -15.64 6.26 -11.78
C LEU A 437 -15.65 7.69 -11.23
N PRO A 438 -15.62 8.73 -12.09
CA PRO A 438 -15.80 10.13 -11.69
C PRO A 438 -16.99 10.38 -10.74
N ALA A 439 -18.05 9.60 -10.92
CA ALA A 439 -19.28 9.66 -10.14
C ALA A 439 -19.14 9.25 -8.66
N GLN A 440 -18.01 8.67 -8.27
CA GLN A 440 -17.67 8.40 -6.87
C GLN A 440 -16.99 9.59 -6.17
N SER A 441 -16.72 10.71 -6.87
CA SER A 441 -16.46 11.98 -6.20
C SER A 441 -17.76 12.49 -5.57
N ALA A 442 -17.83 12.47 -4.24
CA ALA A 442 -19.07 12.74 -3.50
C ALA A 442 -18.84 12.95 -1.99
N ALA A 443 -19.89 13.42 -1.31
CA ALA A 443 -20.05 13.27 0.13
C ALA A 443 -20.63 11.90 0.46
N PHE A 444 -20.14 11.28 1.53
CA PHE A 444 -20.59 10.00 2.04
C PHE A 444 -20.83 10.08 3.55
N PHE A 445 -21.79 9.31 4.03
CA PHE A 445 -22.15 9.25 5.44
C PHE A 445 -22.67 7.88 5.83
N ASP A 446 -22.52 7.52 7.10
CA ASP A 446 -23.22 6.39 7.70
C ASP A 446 -24.53 6.91 8.35
N PRO A 447 -25.71 6.43 7.94
CA PRO A 447 -26.99 6.81 8.54
C PRO A 447 -27.08 6.57 10.06
N ASP A 448 -26.35 5.59 10.59
CA ASP A 448 -26.32 5.29 12.02
C ASP A 448 -25.39 6.26 12.78
N ARG A 449 -24.62 7.07 12.05
CA ARG A 449 -23.66 8.05 12.55
C ARG A 449 -23.94 9.46 11.99
N ALA A 450 -25.22 9.80 11.83
CA ALA A 450 -25.63 11.08 11.28
C ALA A 450 -25.09 12.26 12.12
N GLY A 451 -24.32 13.14 11.48
CA GLY A 451 -23.62 14.26 12.13
C GLY A 451 -22.11 14.27 11.91
N GLU A 452 -21.55 13.19 11.36
CA GLU A 452 -20.20 13.09 10.79
C GLU A 452 -20.26 12.58 9.34
N GLY A 453 -19.15 12.66 8.63
CA GLY A 453 -19.08 12.19 7.24
C GLY A 453 -17.75 12.47 6.56
N ILE A 454 -17.65 12.03 5.31
CA ILE A 454 -16.43 12.14 4.50
C ILE A 454 -16.76 12.68 3.11
N PHE A 455 -15.95 13.60 2.62
CA PHE A 455 -15.93 14.05 1.23
C PHE A 455 -14.77 13.37 0.53
N VAL A 456 -15.03 12.81 -0.66
CA VAL A 456 -14.01 12.20 -1.53
C VAL A 456 -14.00 12.94 -2.85
N GLU A 457 -12.80 13.35 -3.26
CA GLU A 457 -12.52 14.03 -4.52
C GLU A 457 -11.52 13.20 -5.31
N LEU A 458 -11.98 12.51 -6.37
CA LEU A 458 -11.13 11.74 -7.27
C LEU A 458 -10.48 12.66 -8.29
N LEU A 459 -9.19 12.45 -8.57
CA LEU A 459 -8.38 13.26 -9.48
C LEU A 459 -7.93 12.45 -10.71
N ASP A 460 -7.69 13.11 -11.84
CA ASP A 460 -7.32 12.47 -13.11
C ASP A 460 -5.99 11.68 -13.08
N ASN A 461 -5.16 11.85 -12.05
CA ASN A 461 -3.88 11.19 -11.89
C ASN A 461 -3.92 9.94 -11.00
N GLY A 462 -5.11 9.37 -10.77
CA GLY A 462 -5.28 8.18 -9.92
C GLY A 462 -5.19 8.46 -8.41
N ARG A 463 -5.13 9.74 -8.01
CA ARG A 463 -5.16 10.15 -6.60
C ARG A 463 -6.57 10.49 -6.13
N ALA A 464 -6.75 10.51 -4.82
CA ALA A 464 -7.96 10.99 -4.16
C ALA A 464 -7.58 11.96 -3.04
N VAL A 465 -8.35 13.04 -2.88
CA VAL A 465 -8.33 13.89 -1.68
C VAL A 465 -9.54 13.54 -0.84
N VAL A 466 -9.35 13.40 0.46
CA VAL A 466 -10.43 13.19 1.41
C VAL A 466 -10.49 14.30 2.45
N TYR A 467 -11.72 14.64 2.84
CA TYR A 467 -11.98 15.50 3.99
C TYR A 467 -12.98 14.78 4.90
N MET A 468 -12.52 14.37 6.08
CA MET A 468 -13.36 13.74 7.10
C MET A 468 -13.73 14.79 8.13
N PHE A 469 -14.99 14.81 8.57
CA PHE A 469 -15.44 15.64 9.68
C PHE A 469 -16.17 14.76 10.71
N SER A 470 -15.78 14.91 11.97
CA SER A 470 -16.30 14.14 13.10
C SER A 470 -15.98 14.90 14.40
N TYR A 471 -15.96 14.24 15.54
CA TYR A 471 -15.89 14.87 16.84
C TYR A 471 -14.58 14.52 17.53
N PRO A 472 -14.11 15.34 18.48
CA PRO A 472 -12.92 15.01 19.23
C PRO A 472 -13.16 13.75 20.10
N ARG A 473 -12.07 13.12 20.54
CA ARG A 473 -12.16 12.00 21.50
C ARG A 473 -12.91 12.39 22.79
N THR A 474 -12.69 13.62 23.24
CA THR A 474 -13.29 14.16 24.47
C THR A 474 -13.70 15.60 24.28
N GLY A 475 -14.80 15.98 24.91
CA GLY A 475 -15.31 17.35 24.88
C GLY A 475 -16.51 17.46 23.92
N SER A 476 -16.96 18.68 23.67
CA SER A 476 -18.13 18.95 22.83
C SER A 476 -17.78 19.71 21.55
N GLY A 477 -16.49 19.77 21.20
CA GLY A 477 -16.01 20.50 20.03
C GLY A 477 -16.16 19.71 18.74
N GLN A 478 -15.34 20.07 17.76
CA GLN A 478 -15.32 19.52 16.43
C GLN A 478 -13.90 19.06 16.06
N ALA A 479 -13.79 18.06 15.20
CA ALA A 479 -12.54 17.61 14.60
C ALA A 479 -12.72 17.38 13.10
N TRP A 480 -11.72 17.73 12.31
CA TRP A 480 -11.71 17.42 10.89
C TRP A 480 -10.31 17.01 10.45
N MET A 481 -10.26 16.16 9.42
CA MET A 481 -9.03 15.57 8.92
C MET A 481 -8.99 15.69 7.40
N ILE A 482 -7.80 15.82 6.86
CA ILE A 482 -7.52 15.90 5.43
C ILE A 482 -6.46 14.86 5.06
N GLY A 483 -6.63 14.20 3.94
CA GLY A 483 -5.65 13.25 3.45
C GLY A 483 -5.61 13.22 1.94
N VAL A 484 -4.46 12.86 1.39
CA VAL A 484 -4.33 12.61 -0.05
C VAL A 484 -3.66 11.28 -0.26
N GLY A 485 -4.28 10.42 -1.05
CA GLY A 485 -3.75 9.10 -1.32
C GLY A 485 -4.19 8.58 -2.67
N GLU A 486 -4.35 7.27 -2.77
CA GLU A 486 -4.34 6.54 -4.04
C GLU A 486 -5.55 5.62 -4.17
N GLN A 487 -5.93 5.33 -5.42
CA GLN A 487 -7.01 4.40 -5.73
C GLN A 487 -6.50 2.96 -5.71
N VAL A 488 -7.24 2.10 -5.00
CA VAL A 488 -6.92 0.68 -4.80
C VAL A 488 -8.19 -0.11 -5.06
N GLY A 489 -8.27 -0.73 -6.24
CA GLY A 489 -9.49 -1.40 -6.72
C GLY A 489 -10.70 -0.47 -6.67
N GLU A 490 -11.78 -0.94 -6.04
CA GLU A 490 -13.02 -0.17 -5.81
C GLU A 490 -12.97 0.73 -4.56
N GLY A 491 -11.78 1.07 -4.06
CA GLY A 491 -11.61 1.95 -2.91
C GLY A 491 -10.44 2.92 -3.03
N ILE A 492 -10.18 3.61 -1.93
CA ILE A 492 -9.07 4.55 -1.76
C ILE A 492 -8.31 4.24 -0.47
N ILE A 493 -7.00 4.46 -0.49
CA ILE A 493 -6.12 4.37 0.68
C ILE A 493 -5.42 5.72 0.88
N ILE A 494 -5.39 6.17 2.13
CA ILE A 494 -4.71 7.36 2.60
C ILE A 494 -3.72 6.90 3.68
N HIS A 495 -2.43 6.90 3.36
CA HIS A 495 -1.37 6.52 4.31
C HIS A 495 -1.19 7.56 5.41
N GLU A 496 -1.25 8.84 5.05
CA GLU A 496 -1.10 9.96 5.99
C GLU A 496 -2.39 10.81 6.00
N LEU A 497 -3.22 10.56 7.00
CA LEU A 497 -4.40 11.35 7.33
C LEU A 497 -3.97 12.39 8.37
N LEU A 498 -4.16 13.65 8.05
CA LEU A 498 -3.68 14.78 8.86
C LEU A 498 -4.84 15.47 9.55
N ARG A 499 -4.60 15.94 10.78
CA ARG A 499 -5.53 16.74 11.58
C ARG A 499 -4.96 18.15 11.79
N PRO A 500 -5.46 19.17 11.08
CA PRO A 500 -4.93 20.53 11.23
C PRO A 500 -5.44 21.22 12.50
N THR A 501 -4.55 21.76 13.32
CA THR A 501 -4.87 22.46 14.60
C THR A 501 -4.11 23.79 14.70
N GLY A 502 -4.40 24.61 15.72
CA GLY A 502 -3.54 25.72 16.14
C GLY A 502 -3.95 27.13 15.67
N ALA A 503 -4.47 27.28 14.44
CA ALA A 503 -4.90 28.57 13.91
C ALA A 503 -6.24 29.06 14.54
N THR A 504 -6.57 30.34 14.34
CA THR A 504 -7.80 30.97 14.88
C THR A 504 -8.65 31.62 13.79
N PHE A 505 -9.95 31.75 14.04
CA PHE A 505 -10.88 32.33 13.06
C PHE A 505 -10.61 33.80 12.71
N GLY A 506 -10.85 34.15 11.45
CA GLY A 506 -11.07 35.52 11.01
C GLY A 506 -9.78 36.33 10.83
N ALA A 507 -9.81 37.62 11.12
CA ALA A 507 -8.67 38.53 10.83
C ALA A 507 -7.39 38.26 11.63
N GLY A 508 -7.47 37.39 12.65
CA GLY A 508 -6.33 36.91 13.42
C GLY A 508 -5.72 35.61 12.89
N PHE A 509 -6.25 35.05 11.80
CA PHE A 509 -5.68 33.86 11.17
C PHE A 509 -4.24 34.11 10.74
N ASP A 510 -3.35 33.18 11.09
CA ASP A 510 -1.97 33.13 10.64
C ASP A 510 -1.69 31.70 10.13
N PRO A 511 -1.32 31.51 8.85
CA PRO A 511 -1.01 30.17 8.32
C PRO A 511 0.18 29.52 9.04
N ASP A 512 1.10 30.30 9.63
CA ASP A 512 2.23 29.76 10.38
C ASP A 512 1.80 29.12 11.73
N ASP A 513 0.57 29.40 12.21
CA ASP A 513 0.01 28.79 13.41
C ASP A 513 -0.64 27.42 13.14
N VAL A 514 -0.80 27.03 11.86
CA VAL A 514 -1.40 25.74 11.48
C VAL A 514 -0.41 24.61 11.73
N VAL A 515 -0.81 23.67 12.59
CA VAL A 515 -0.06 22.45 12.86
C VAL A 515 -0.78 21.27 12.21
N LEU A 516 -0.10 20.59 11.30
CA LEU A 516 -0.58 19.33 10.72
C LEU A 516 -0.16 18.19 11.65
N GLU A 517 -1.07 17.76 12.51
CA GLU A 517 -0.86 16.59 13.36
C GLU A 517 -1.08 15.33 12.52
N ASP A 518 -0.17 14.36 12.62
CA ASP A 518 -0.40 13.04 12.08
C ASP A 518 -1.54 12.37 12.86
N PHE A 519 -2.65 12.13 12.16
CA PHE A 519 -3.80 11.48 12.74
C PHE A 519 -3.75 9.96 12.56
N GLY A 520 -3.08 9.44 11.53
CA GLY A 520 -3.06 8.02 11.17
C GLY A 520 -3.42 7.76 9.71
N SER A 521 -4.05 6.63 9.42
CA SER A 521 -4.36 6.21 8.06
C SER A 521 -5.85 5.93 7.85
N LEU A 522 -6.29 5.89 6.60
CA LEU A 522 -7.68 5.63 6.23
C LEU A 522 -7.75 4.76 4.98
N ALA A 523 -8.65 3.78 4.98
CA ALA A 523 -9.06 3.07 3.78
C ALA A 523 -10.58 3.14 3.63
N PHE A 524 -11.05 3.39 2.42
CA PHE A 524 -12.48 3.49 2.13
C PHE A 524 -12.82 2.73 0.87
N HIS A 525 -13.54 1.62 1.03
CA HIS A 525 -14.20 0.95 -0.08
C HIS A 525 -15.47 1.72 -0.40
N LEU A 526 -15.52 2.31 -1.59
CA LEU A 526 -16.56 3.25 -1.96
C LEU A 526 -17.78 2.49 -2.45
N PRO A 527 -19.01 2.83 -2.00
CA PRO A 527 -20.19 2.26 -2.64
C PRO A 527 -20.19 2.67 -4.11
N THR A 528 -20.54 1.76 -5.02
CA THR A 528 -20.80 2.19 -6.39
C THR A 528 -22.07 3.03 -6.42
N CYS A 529 -22.05 4.04 -7.28
CA CYS A 529 -23.18 4.95 -7.42
C CYS A 529 -24.30 4.39 -8.33
N ARG A 530 -24.21 3.10 -8.70
CA ARG A 530 -25.14 2.41 -9.61
C ARG A 530 -26.40 1.89 -8.91
N THR A 531 -26.35 1.65 -7.60
CA THR A 531 -27.51 1.22 -6.83
C THR A 531 -27.59 1.95 -5.50
N SER A 532 -28.79 2.38 -5.10
CA SER A 532 -29.01 3.08 -3.82
C SER A 532 -28.87 2.19 -2.58
N GLU A 533 -28.67 0.89 -2.77
CA GLU A 533 -28.55 -0.10 -1.68
C GLU A 533 -27.10 -0.47 -1.38
N GLU A 534 -26.16 -0.13 -2.27
CA GLU A 534 -24.75 -0.46 -2.07
C GLU A 534 -24.14 0.37 -0.94
N LYS A 535 -23.37 -0.31 -0.09
CA LYS A 535 -22.76 0.27 1.10
C LYS A 535 -21.26 0.25 0.94
N GLY A 536 -20.63 1.36 1.26
CA GLY A 536 -19.20 1.45 1.42
C GLY A 536 -18.75 1.00 2.81
N SER A 537 -17.46 0.70 2.91
CA SER A 537 -16.80 0.32 4.15
C SER A 537 -15.62 1.24 4.42
N LEU A 538 -15.71 2.00 5.51
CA LEU A 538 -14.68 2.94 5.95
C LEU A 538 -13.92 2.37 7.15
N PHE A 539 -12.60 2.39 7.06
CA PHE A 539 -11.66 2.03 8.11
C PHE A 539 -10.73 3.21 8.38
N ILE A 540 -10.59 3.60 9.64
CA ILE A 540 -9.66 4.64 10.08
C ILE A 540 -8.82 4.08 11.20
N TYR A 541 -7.50 4.22 11.06
CA TYR A 541 -6.46 3.72 11.94
C TYR A 541 -5.72 4.90 12.55
N PRO A 542 -6.19 5.46 13.68
CA PRO A 542 -5.50 6.58 14.27
C PRO A 542 -4.12 6.18 14.80
N GLU A 543 -3.15 7.08 14.67
CA GLU A 543 -1.82 6.90 15.26
C GLU A 543 -1.90 6.73 16.77
N GLY A 544 -1.05 5.85 17.33
CA GLY A 544 -1.10 5.49 18.75
C GLY A 544 -0.94 6.68 19.70
N ILE A 545 -0.27 7.74 19.26
CA ILE A 545 -0.07 8.98 20.03
C ILE A 545 -1.34 9.84 20.16
N THR A 546 -2.31 9.68 19.26
CA THR A 546 -3.55 10.48 19.26
C THR A 546 -4.54 10.03 20.33
N ASN A 547 -4.42 8.78 20.79
CA ASN A 547 -5.37 8.08 21.67
C ASN A 547 -6.81 7.98 21.13
N TYR A 548 -7.05 8.25 19.84
CA TYR A 548 -8.33 7.98 19.19
C TYR A 548 -8.51 6.47 19.01
N ALA A 549 -9.74 5.98 19.11
CA ALA A 549 -10.05 4.57 18.81
C ALA A 549 -10.15 4.38 17.29
N MET A 550 -9.79 3.20 16.79
CA MET A 550 -10.07 2.83 15.40
C MET A 550 -11.57 2.97 15.09
N LEU A 551 -11.89 3.37 13.86
CA LEU A 551 -13.25 3.45 13.36
C LEU A 551 -13.42 2.46 12.21
N GLU A 552 -14.39 1.57 12.34
CA GLU A 552 -14.82 0.62 11.30
C GLU A 552 -16.33 0.76 11.11
N SER A 553 -16.77 1.01 9.88
CA SER A 553 -18.20 1.00 9.52
C SER A 553 -18.40 0.51 8.09
N HIS A 554 -19.37 -0.38 7.90
CA HIS A 554 -19.77 -0.96 6.61
C HIS A 554 -21.11 -0.43 6.10
N ASN A 555 -21.52 0.75 6.56
CA ASN A 555 -22.84 1.32 6.26
C ASN A 555 -22.76 2.71 5.61
N TYR A 556 -21.60 3.07 5.07
CA TYR A 556 -21.42 4.34 4.36
C TYR A 556 -22.22 4.37 3.07
N ARG A 557 -22.91 5.46 2.82
CA ARG A 557 -23.74 5.68 1.63
C ARG A 557 -23.35 6.98 0.96
N GLN A 558 -23.43 6.98 -0.36
CA GLN A 558 -23.26 8.19 -1.14
C GLN A 558 -24.43 9.15 -0.91
N LEU A 559 -24.12 10.38 -0.51
CA LEU A 559 -25.10 11.45 -0.25
C LEU A 559 -25.27 12.38 -1.45
N SER A 560 -24.19 12.69 -2.17
CA SER A 560 -24.20 13.61 -3.31
C SER A 560 -23.85 12.90 -4.62
N VAL A 561 -24.48 13.30 -5.72
CA VAL A 561 -24.16 12.80 -7.07
C VAL A 561 -23.65 13.95 -7.93
N LEU A 562 -22.33 14.03 -8.12
CA LEU A 562 -21.68 15.11 -8.87
C LEU A 562 -21.60 14.80 -10.37
N VAL A 563 -21.42 13.55 -10.72
CA VAL A 563 -21.44 13.06 -12.11
C VAL A 563 -22.47 11.94 -12.21
N ASP A 564 -23.22 11.93 -13.30
CA ASP A 564 -24.16 10.83 -13.55
C ASP A 564 -23.41 9.50 -13.75
N CYS A 565 -23.83 8.47 -13.02
CA CYS A 565 -23.15 7.18 -12.92
C CYS A 565 -23.16 6.34 -14.19
N GLU A 566 -24.14 6.55 -15.06
CA GLU A 566 -24.29 5.80 -16.31
C GLU A 566 -23.70 6.56 -17.50
N THR A 567 -23.90 7.88 -17.52
CA THR A 567 -23.60 8.72 -18.68
C THR A 567 -22.33 9.54 -18.52
N GLY A 568 -21.79 9.67 -17.30
CA GLY A 568 -20.61 10.50 -17.03
C GLY A 568 -20.87 12.00 -17.18
N ALA A 569 -22.14 12.44 -17.26
CA ALA A 569 -22.49 13.82 -17.53
C ALA A 569 -22.68 14.65 -16.23
N GLY A 570 -22.09 15.84 -16.19
CA GLY A 570 -22.35 16.89 -15.19
C GLY A 570 -23.15 18.05 -15.79
N SER A 571 -23.90 18.79 -14.97
CA SER A 571 -24.45 20.09 -15.40
C SER A 571 -23.35 21.15 -15.41
N VAL A 572 -23.54 22.27 -16.12
CA VAL A 572 -22.53 23.36 -16.22
C VAL A 572 -22.07 23.82 -14.83
N ASN A 573 -22.99 23.99 -13.88
CA ASN A 573 -22.63 24.42 -12.53
C ASN A 573 -21.94 23.31 -11.72
N LYS A 574 -22.13 22.02 -12.03
CA LYS A 574 -21.43 20.93 -11.33
C LYS A 574 -19.92 20.98 -11.52
N THR A 575 -19.44 21.62 -12.57
CA THR A 575 -18.01 21.91 -12.77
C THR A 575 -17.43 22.84 -11.71
N LEU A 576 -18.26 23.60 -10.96
CA LEU A 576 -17.82 24.42 -9.83
C LEU A 576 -17.54 23.59 -8.56
N SER A 577 -17.98 22.34 -8.51
CA SER A 577 -17.74 21.46 -7.36
C SER A 577 -16.24 21.21 -7.16
N GLY A 578 -15.83 21.05 -5.91
CA GLY A 578 -14.44 20.84 -5.50
C GLY A 578 -14.06 21.67 -4.28
N SER A 579 -12.77 21.67 -3.99
CA SER A 579 -12.17 22.35 -2.85
C SER A 579 -11.67 23.74 -3.23
N TRP A 580 -11.88 24.73 -2.36
CA TRP A 580 -11.48 26.12 -2.55
C TRP A 580 -10.88 26.70 -1.27
N PHE A 581 -9.81 27.49 -1.40
CA PHE A 581 -9.10 28.10 -0.26
C PHE A 581 -8.58 29.50 -0.62
N ASP A 582 -8.42 30.37 0.37
CA ASP A 582 -7.74 31.66 0.19
C ASP A 582 -6.23 31.46 0.44
N PRO A 583 -5.33 31.79 -0.51
CA PRO A 583 -3.88 31.64 -0.31
C PRO A 583 -3.28 32.46 0.84
N SER A 584 -4.00 33.47 1.35
CA SER A 584 -3.60 34.19 2.57
C SER A 584 -4.06 33.50 3.85
N HIS A 585 -4.91 32.48 3.74
CA HIS A 585 -5.46 31.67 4.82
C HIS A 585 -5.21 30.16 4.58
N GLU A 586 -3.97 29.80 4.21
CA GLU A 586 -3.57 28.39 4.01
C GLU A 586 -3.78 27.60 5.31
N GLY A 587 -4.66 26.60 5.27
CA GLY A 587 -5.07 25.81 6.44
C GLY A 587 -6.57 25.85 6.73
N GLU A 588 -7.33 26.72 6.07
CA GLU A 588 -8.80 26.72 6.07
C GLU A 588 -9.37 26.81 4.65
N GLY A 589 -10.63 26.40 4.46
CA GLY A 589 -11.23 26.41 3.13
C GLY A 589 -12.62 25.76 3.07
N ILE A 590 -13.22 25.80 1.89
CA ILE A 590 -14.54 25.22 1.64
C ILE A 590 -14.48 24.04 0.67
N ILE A 591 -15.35 23.07 0.91
CA ILE A 591 -15.78 22.08 -0.07
C ILE A 591 -17.13 22.53 -0.61
N LEU A 592 -17.23 22.63 -1.94
CA LEU A 592 -18.47 22.95 -2.64
C LEU A 592 -18.93 21.72 -3.43
N GLN A 593 -20.20 21.35 -3.28
CA GLN A 593 -20.83 20.31 -4.09
C GLN A 593 -22.15 20.81 -4.66
N VAL A 594 -22.23 20.94 -5.98
CA VAL A 594 -23.47 21.29 -6.67
C VAL A 594 -24.33 20.04 -6.86
N LEU A 595 -25.49 20.05 -6.22
CA LEU A 595 -26.42 18.94 -6.14
C LEU A 595 -27.24 18.79 -7.44
N GLU A 596 -27.94 17.67 -7.56
CA GLU A 596 -28.74 17.36 -8.76
C GLU A 596 -29.88 18.35 -9.02
N ASP A 597 -30.44 18.92 -7.96
CA ASP A 597 -31.51 19.92 -8.04
C ASP A 597 -31.01 21.35 -8.30
N GLY A 598 -29.69 21.52 -8.49
CA GLY A 598 -29.04 22.81 -8.77
C GLY A 598 -28.73 23.66 -7.53
N ARG A 599 -29.09 23.22 -6.32
CA ARG A 599 -28.57 23.80 -5.07
C ARG A 599 -27.12 23.40 -4.87
N ALA A 600 -26.43 24.01 -3.91
CA ALA A 600 -25.09 23.60 -3.54
C ALA A 600 -24.94 23.43 -2.03
N LEU A 601 -24.30 22.32 -1.64
CA LEU A 601 -23.80 22.09 -0.29
C LEU A 601 -22.45 22.81 -0.15
N VAL A 602 -22.30 23.58 0.93
CA VAL A 602 -21.03 24.19 1.35
C VAL A 602 -20.64 23.60 2.69
N GLN A 603 -19.42 23.09 2.77
CA GLN A 603 -18.76 22.67 4.01
C GLN A 603 -17.51 23.52 4.19
N TRP A 604 -17.46 24.34 5.22
CA TRP A 604 -16.33 25.22 5.53
C TRP A 604 -15.56 24.68 6.72
N PHE A 605 -14.31 24.29 6.51
CA PHE A 605 -13.36 23.90 7.55
C PHE A 605 -12.55 25.11 7.99
N THR A 606 -12.56 25.40 9.30
CA THR A 606 -11.92 26.55 9.93
C THR A 606 -11.66 26.26 11.42
N TYR A 607 -11.52 27.30 12.22
CA TYR A 607 -11.21 27.28 13.64
C TYR A 607 -12.17 28.17 14.41
N ASP A 608 -12.26 27.99 15.74
CA ASP A 608 -12.94 28.92 16.62
C ASP A 608 -11.98 30.02 17.14
N GLY A 609 -12.50 30.95 17.96
CA GLY A 609 -11.68 32.02 18.56
C GLY A 609 -10.67 31.55 19.62
N SER A 610 -10.70 30.27 20.00
CA SER A 610 -9.78 29.64 20.96
C SER A 610 -8.75 28.73 20.28
N GLY A 611 -8.81 28.60 18.96
CA GLY A 611 -7.94 27.75 18.15
C GLY A 611 -8.36 26.28 18.06
N ASN A 612 -9.59 25.96 18.49
CA ASN A 612 -10.14 24.63 18.26
C ASN A 612 -10.67 24.53 16.82
N GLN A 613 -10.58 23.34 16.23
CA GLN A 613 -11.18 23.06 14.94
C GLN A 613 -12.70 23.32 14.96
N MET A 614 -13.20 23.89 13.87
CA MET A 614 -14.62 24.12 13.63
C MET A 614 -14.96 23.80 12.17
N TRP A 615 -16.16 23.31 11.92
CA TRP A 615 -16.77 23.34 10.61
C TRP A 615 -18.12 24.03 10.64
N ILE A 616 -18.45 24.62 9.50
CA ILE A 616 -19.70 25.32 9.25
C ILE A 616 -20.28 24.75 7.96
N GLN A 617 -21.58 24.50 7.93
CA GLN A 617 -22.22 23.90 6.77
C GLN A 617 -23.58 24.52 6.47
N GLY A 618 -23.98 24.44 5.20
CA GLY A 618 -25.29 24.90 4.75
C GLY A 618 -25.55 24.58 3.29
N ILE A 619 -26.79 24.81 2.85
CA ILE A 619 -27.21 24.58 1.46
C ILE A 619 -27.70 25.91 0.88
N GLY A 620 -27.17 26.28 -0.28
CA GLY A 620 -27.50 27.53 -0.98
C GLY A 620 -28.13 27.32 -2.35
N SER A 621 -28.62 28.43 -2.92
CA SER A 621 -29.16 28.48 -4.29
C SER A 621 -28.37 29.47 -5.14
N PHE A 622 -28.23 29.18 -6.43
CA PHE A 622 -27.58 30.06 -7.39
C PHE A 622 -28.56 31.12 -7.96
N ASP A 623 -28.05 32.34 -8.12
CA ASP A 623 -28.57 33.38 -9.01
C ASP A 623 -27.42 33.86 -9.92
N GLY A 624 -27.42 33.41 -11.17
CA GLY A 624 -26.30 33.63 -12.09
C GLY A 624 -25.00 33.01 -11.58
N THR A 625 -23.98 33.84 -11.35
CA THR A 625 -22.66 33.44 -10.84
C THR A 625 -22.53 33.61 -9.32
N THR A 626 -23.65 33.86 -8.62
CA THR A 626 -23.67 34.06 -7.18
C THR A 626 -24.43 32.93 -6.51
N LEU A 627 -23.79 32.26 -5.55
CA LEU A 627 -24.41 31.27 -4.67
C LEU A 627 -24.64 31.91 -3.30
N THR A 628 -25.89 31.89 -2.82
CA THR A 628 -26.25 32.42 -1.50
C THR A 628 -26.68 31.28 -0.59
N VAL A 629 -26.02 31.18 0.57
CA VAL A 629 -26.38 30.28 1.68
C VAL A 629 -26.89 31.13 2.83
N GLU A 630 -28.21 31.15 3.03
CA GLU A 630 -28.84 32.01 4.05
C GLU A 630 -28.71 31.44 5.47
N ASP A 631 -28.73 30.12 5.61
CA ASP A 631 -28.69 29.43 6.89
C ASP A 631 -27.45 28.52 6.97
N LEU A 632 -26.40 29.00 7.64
CA LEU A 632 -25.24 28.21 8.03
C LEU A 632 -25.37 27.78 9.47
N PHE A 633 -24.91 26.57 9.76
CA PHE A 633 -24.89 26.03 11.12
C PHE A 633 -23.58 25.31 11.41
N THR A 634 -23.28 25.17 12.69
CA THR A 634 -22.21 24.32 13.24
C THR A 634 -22.82 23.28 14.16
N THR A 635 -22.13 22.14 14.37
CA THR A 635 -22.61 21.06 15.23
C THR A 635 -21.72 20.81 16.45
N SER A 636 -22.27 20.19 17.49
CA SER A 636 -21.52 19.84 18.71
C SER A 636 -22.26 18.76 19.51
N GLY A 637 -21.61 18.19 20.52
CA GLY A 637 -22.30 17.44 21.59
C GLY A 637 -21.97 15.95 21.69
N THR A 638 -21.36 15.36 20.66
CA THR A 638 -20.96 13.93 20.64
C THR A 638 -19.43 13.76 20.61
N ASN A 639 -18.94 12.52 20.58
CA ASN A 639 -17.50 12.18 20.59
C ASN A 639 -17.13 11.21 19.46
N TRP A 640 -15.82 11.04 19.23
CA TRP A 640 -15.29 10.10 18.24
C TRP A 640 -15.61 8.62 18.52
N GLY A 641 -15.67 7.82 17.45
CA GLY A 641 -15.51 6.36 17.52
C GLY A 641 -16.69 5.66 18.21
N PRO A 642 -16.43 4.65 19.07
CA PRO A 642 -17.49 3.93 19.79
C PRO A 642 -18.32 4.79 20.76
N ALA A 643 -17.82 5.96 21.15
CA ALA A 643 -18.52 6.90 22.02
C ALA A 643 -19.43 7.87 21.24
N PHE A 644 -19.50 7.75 19.92
CA PHE A 644 -20.41 8.52 19.10
C PHE A 644 -21.86 8.09 19.33
N ASP A 645 -22.71 9.07 19.64
CA ASP A 645 -24.16 8.95 19.60
C ASP A 645 -24.74 10.08 18.71
N ALA A 646 -25.51 9.69 17.69
CA ALA A 646 -26.18 10.64 16.78
C ALA A 646 -27.23 11.49 17.50
N ALA A 647 -27.84 10.97 18.57
CA ALA A 647 -28.86 11.68 19.34
C ALA A 647 -28.28 12.85 20.16
N ASP A 648 -26.98 12.82 20.44
CA ASP A 648 -26.27 13.87 21.16
C ASP A 648 -25.81 15.01 20.23
N VAL A 649 -25.91 14.84 18.92
CA VAL A 649 -25.55 15.88 17.95
C VAL A 649 -26.58 17.01 18.01
N THR A 650 -26.08 18.20 18.33
CA THR A 650 -26.84 19.45 18.34
C THR A 650 -26.34 20.38 17.26
N SER A 651 -27.23 21.20 16.69
CA SER A 651 -26.90 22.20 15.67
C SER A 651 -27.18 23.60 16.20
N ALA A 652 -26.27 24.53 15.94
CA ALA A 652 -26.38 25.94 16.30
C ALA A 652 -26.26 26.80 15.04
N ASP A 653 -27.13 27.81 14.93
CA ASP A 653 -27.07 28.82 13.87
C ASP A 653 -25.72 29.56 13.93
N TRP A 654 -25.09 29.71 12.77
CA TRP A 654 -23.79 30.37 12.62
C TRP A 654 -23.87 31.65 11.80
N GLY A 655 -24.79 31.74 10.82
CA GLY A 655 -25.00 32.94 10.01
C GLY A 655 -25.24 32.64 8.53
N ARG A 656 -24.71 33.48 7.64
CA ARG A 656 -24.87 33.37 6.18
C ARG A 656 -23.55 33.56 5.43
N LEU A 657 -23.46 33.02 4.22
CA LEU A 657 -22.39 33.33 3.27
C LEU A 657 -22.89 33.53 1.83
N VAL A 658 -22.12 34.28 1.06
CA VAL A 658 -22.31 34.52 -0.36
C VAL A 658 -21.02 34.22 -1.10
N LEU A 659 -21.09 33.35 -2.11
CA LEU A 659 -19.99 33.04 -3.02
C LEU A 659 -20.26 33.70 -4.37
N THR A 660 -19.33 34.52 -4.86
CA THR A 660 -19.40 35.14 -6.18
C THR A 660 -18.27 34.63 -7.06
N PHE A 661 -18.62 33.82 -8.07
CA PHE A 661 -17.66 33.23 -9.00
C PHE A 661 -17.29 34.24 -10.09
N THR A 662 -15.99 34.51 -10.23
CA THR A 662 -15.45 35.37 -11.29
C THR A 662 -14.86 34.57 -12.46
N GLY A 663 -14.72 33.26 -12.28
CA GLY A 663 -14.31 32.29 -13.29
C GLY A 663 -14.22 30.88 -12.70
N CYS A 664 -13.64 29.94 -13.45
CA CYS A 664 -13.48 28.55 -13.02
C CYS A 664 -12.45 28.34 -11.89
N GLY A 665 -11.56 29.30 -11.66
CA GLY A 665 -10.45 29.19 -10.72
C GLY A 665 -10.48 30.19 -9.56
N GLU A 666 -11.44 31.11 -9.52
CA GLU A 666 -11.51 32.18 -8.53
C GLU A 666 -12.95 32.38 -8.02
N VAL A 667 -13.09 32.50 -6.70
CA VAL A 667 -14.37 32.80 -6.04
C VAL A 667 -14.14 33.75 -4.86
N ARG A 668 -15.01 34.75 -4.74
CA ARG A 668 -15.06 35.62 -3.57
C ARG A 668 -16.11 35.09 -2.60
N LEU A 669 -15.71 34.81 -1.35
CA LEU A 669 -16.58 34.47 -0.24
C LEU A 669 -16.78 35.69 0.65
N ASP A 670 -18.02 36.11 0.87
CA ASP A 670 -18.40 37.09 1.90
C ASP A 670 -19.29 36.41 2.95
N TYR A 671 -18.97 36.55 4.23
CA TYR A 671 -19.74 35.94 5.33
C TYR A 671 -20.20 36.94 6.38
N GLU A 672 -21.30 36.64 7.05
CA GLU A 672 -21.83 37.37 8.21
C GLU A 672 -22.32 36.39 9.27
N SER A 673 -21.68 36.38 10.43
CA SER A 673 -21.99 35.45 11.51
C SER A 673 -23.00 36.04 12.51
N SER A 674 -24.03 35.27 12.83
CA SER A 674 -24.97 35.53 13.93
C SER A 674 -24.42 35.01 15.28
N ALA A 675 -23.46 34.10 15.25
CA ALA A 675 -22.83 33.48 16.42
C ALA A 675 -21.69 34.29 17.06
N GLY A 676 -21.45 35.52 16.58
CA GLY A 676 -20.46 36.42 17.16
C GLY A 676 -19.07 36.36 16.51
N PHE A 677 -18.92 35.67 15.38
CA PHE A 677 -17.66 35.63 14.61
C PHE A 677 -17.47 36.82 13.66
N GLY A 678 -18.41 37.78 13.66
CA GLY A 678 -18.34 39.00 12.85
C GLY A 678 -18.63 38.76 11.37
N SER A 679 -18.07 39.60 10.51
CA SER A 679 -18.19 39.48 9.05
C SER A 679 -16.82 39.65 8.40
N GLY A 680 -16.66 39.07 7.21
CA GLY A 680 -15.39 39.09 6.50
C GLY A 680 -15.49 38.66 5.03
N THR A 681 -14.36 38.75 4.35
CA THR A 681 -14.20 38.37 2.93
C THR A 681 -12.98 37.48 2.79
N LEU A 682 -13.09 36.40 2.01
CA LEU A 682 -11.99 35.56 1.55
C LEU A 682 -11.97 35.54 0.02
N ASN A 683 -10.80 35.66 -0.59
CA ASN A 683 -10.60 35.57 -2.04
C ASN A 683 -9.97 34.23 -2.37
N MET A 684 -10.81 33.26 -2.69
CA MET A 684 -10.42 31.88 -2.80
C MET A 684 -10.04 31.51 -4.23
N VAL A 685 -9.10 30.58 -4.34
CA VAL A 685 -8.72 29.89 -5.55
C VAL A 685 -9.09 28.41 -5.46
N ARG A 686 -9.27 27.78 -6.61
CA ARG A 686 -9.57 26.34 -6.69
C ARG A 686 -8.34 25.52 -6.28
N LEU A 687 -8.54 24.58 -5.37
CA LEU A 687 -7.53 23.61 -4.94
C LEU A 687 -7.57 22.33 -5.78
N SER A 688 -8.75 21.82 -6.10
CA SER A 688 -8.92 20.53 -6.78
C SER A 688 -9.72 20.64 -8.08
N ASN A 689 -9.29 19.87 -9.08
CA ASN A 689 -10.02 19.62 -10.31
C ASN A 689 -10.52 18.17 -10.26
N LEU A 690 -11.82 17.99 -10.09
CA LEU A 690 -12.42 16.66 -9.97
C LEU A 690 -12.37 15.94 -11.32
N MET A 691 -12.02 14.67 -11.29
CA MET A 691 -12.05 13.77 -12.43
C MET A 691 -13.43 13.85 -13.10
N GLY A 692 -13.46 13.98 -14.43
CA GLY A 692 -14.70 14.08 -15.20
C GLY A 692 -15.49 15.40 -15.06
N LEU A 693 -15.03 16.37 -14.27
CA LEU A 693 -15.68 17.67 -14.06
C LEU A 693 -14.72 18.84 -14.30
N THR A 694 -14.15 18.92 -15.49
CA THR A 694 -13.29 20.05 -15.87
C THR A 694 -14.12 21.32 -16.07
N CYS A 695 -13.86 22.35 -15.26
CA CYS A 695 -14.39 23.69 -15.49
C CYS A 695 -13.57 24.40 -16.57
N VAL A 696 -14.22 24.84 -17.65
CA VAL A 696 -13.58 25.58 -18.75
C VAL A 696 -14.00 27.06 -18.68
N PRO A 697 -13.05 28.03 -18.72
CA PRO A 697 -13.33 29.46 -18.56
C PRO A 697 -14.32 30.08 -19.55
#